data_AF-A0A7S3K3S0-F1
#
_entry.id   AF-A0A7S3K3S0-F1
#
_cell.length_a   1.000
_cell.length_b   1.000
_cell.length_c   1.000
_cell.angle_alpha   90.00
_cell.angle_beta   90.00
_cell.angle_gamma   90.00
#
_symmetry.space_group_name_H-M   'P 1'
#
loop_
_entity.id
_entity.type
_entity.pdbx_description
1 polymer ?
#
loop_
_entity_poly.entity_id
_entity_poly.type
_entity_poly.pdbx_seq_one_letter_code
_entity_poly.pdbx_strand_id
1 'polypeptide(L)'
;MQKINQLEFTNKLKTCLERTAAMLEQEIRPIKMDEESHQYDDKFALANFTTDLALDTVTTLLHTAFAGLGDRLEKKESNIKYELKFEALELCEYLEERVRTTSGPEVTTSETKNVSGTLFGNQSKTKEVTTQVTTRVPEYVWTHTLTYSAKLVDRKNRSIVETLLSRTRSREISTTVKDHQPKPFARKESAPLYLDLEMIKTLPRSIDRSRDSCKTPRRNQEIDDVFSAFQSLATFTRAVRGTMPDDHHIADAAHQEKVVKNFFSPAACSFLCKKNDHDEAKSFIVPDKATLLNEMQRTLSEQQASVRRTADEAAKATKGGELVGPDEASLLYVLKLLAQTVTDYIGSVTYLENMLRSQLEAAVGRELTADAFEEYVLYHDRLLFSPDFKPRPFSYAVRRSASAFPDGSIQIRTIASKQPIRTLTRDVTLNTPGPVRVALGGADSIAFDGPRYAHAYRAQTFSGATPKPLELVANARHFSGFVLLVGKVVAADEFQPDHAIIIQNKDELIIPLILNPLPTPKEFADAIESLSPEQRAFCEAFRAMQLSSSLCGLVVIQLKPAIEKVLNLPDGALTKEIALTDQLLNFFIEYQISTDMLAYDGPQDVDKATKLTAVKGHVASITNVIQAARDEDLKRTAEEAVHRKMLEDEEDDDLDPHSPIVESPAYAHVPSGGIPPSFGDLRRDRDDDSDMDNRWFHAPRGAHFVWGAGYSPGFSPGYSPSEFSPGFSPG
;
A
#
# COMPACT_ATOMS: atom_id res chain seq x y z
N MET A 1 6.86 12.86 -2.89
CA MET A 1 6.89 13.23 -4.33
C MET A 1 5.82 12.44 -5.05
N GLN A 2 4.93 13.08 -5.80
CA GLN A 2 4.11 12.35 -6.77
C GLN A 2 5.06 11.83 -7.87
N LYS A 3 5.07 10.51 -8.10
CA LYS A 3 5.56 9.97 -9.37
C LYS A 3 4.61 10.51 -10.43
N ILE A 4 4.98 11.58 -11.13
CA ILE A 4 4.27 11.98 -12.33
C ILE A 4 4.35 10.79 -13.27
N ASN A 5 3.18 10.32 -13.71
CA ASN A 5 3.12 9.19 -14.61
C ASN A 5 3.72 9.63 -15.95
N GLN A 6 4.96 9.22 -16.20
CA GLN A 6 5.74 9.63 -17.37
C GLN A 6 5.00 9.30 -18.67
N LEU A 7 4.17 8.26 -18.66
CA LEU A 7 3.28 7.89 -19.76
C LEU A 7 2.17 8.93 -19.99
N GLU A 8 1.52 9.43 -18.93
CA GLU A 8 0.48 10.48 -19.03
C GLU A 8 1.08 11.78 -19.59
N PHE A 9 2.25 12.19 -19.09
CA PHE A 9 2.93 13.38 -19.63
C PHE A 9 3.33 13.18 -21.09
N THR A 10 3.88 12.02 -21.46
CA THR A 10 4.29 11.73 -22.85
C THR A 10 3.09 11.74 -23.80
N ASN A 11 1.93 11.20 -23.38
CA ASN A 11 0.68 11.28 -24.15
C ASN A 11 0.23 12.74 -24.31
N LYS A 12 0.33 13.56 -23.25
CA LYS A 12 -0.05 14.97 -23.30
C LYS A 12 0.88 15.80 -24.19
N LEU A 13 2.20 15.55 -24.13
CA LEU A 13 3.19 16.13 -25.02
C LEU A 13 2.87 15.82 -26.49
N LYS A 14 2.49 14.56 -26.80
CA LYS A 14 2.03 14.18 -28.14
C LYS A 14 0.81 14.97 -28.60
N THR A 15 -0.23 15.11 -27.76
CA THR A 15 -1.40 15.94 -28.10
C THR A 15 -1.04 17.43 -28.27
N CYS A 16 -0.06 17.95 -27.53
CA CYS A 16 0.40 19.32 -27.68
C CYS A 16 1.21 19.51 -28.99
N LEU A 17 2.03 18.53 -29.37
CA LEU A 17 2.73 18.49 -30.66
C LEU A 17 1.73 18.49 -31.84
N GLU A 18 0.74 17.59 -31.80
CA GLU A 18 -0.31 17.47 -32.84
C GLU A 18 -1.11 18.76 -33.00
N ARG A 19 -1.50 19.39 -31.89
CA ARG A 19 -2.20 20.69 -31.92
C ARG A 19 -1.32 21.80 -32.45
N THR A 20 -0.08 21.92 -31.97
CA THR A 20 0.83 22.97 -32.41
C THR A 20 1.17 22.84 -33.90
N ALA A 21 1.31 21.61 -34.41
CA ALA A 21 1.50 21.37 -35.84
C ALA A 21 0.34 21.87 -36.71
N ALA A 22 -0.88 21.96 -36.17
CA ALA A 22 -2.04 22.52 -36.87
C ALA A 22 -2.13 24.06 -36.79
N MET A 23 -1.27 24.71 -35.98
CA MET A 23 -1.25 26.17 -35.76
C MET A 23 -0.05 26.84 -36.44
N LEU A 24 1.02 26.09 -36.69
CA LEU A 24 2.23 26.57 -37.34
C LEU A 24 2.08 26.61 -38.87
N GLU A 25 2.92 27.43 -39.50
CA GLU A 25 3.04 27.50 -40.96
C GLU A 25 3.53 26.15 -41.54
N GLN A 26 3.18 25.86 -42.80
CA GLN A 26 3.51 24.57 -43.46
C GLN A 26 5.03 24.29 -43.54
N GLU A 27 5.86 25.32 -43.39
CA GLU A 27 7.32 25.22 -43.39
C GLU A 27 7.92 24.91 -42.00
N ILE A 28 7.13 24.93 -40.92
CA ILE A 28 7.61 24.78 -39.55
C ILE A 28 6.99 23.54 -38.89
N ARG A 29 7.81 22.52 -38.62
CA ARG A 29 7.39 21.28 -37.97
C ARG A 29 7.80 21.25 -36.50
N PRO A 30 6.90 20.98 -35.54
CA PRO A 30 7.27 20.71 -34.15
C PRO A 30 7.79 19.26 -34.02
N ILE A 31 8.86 19.08 -33.26
CA ILE A 31 9.63 17.84 -33.14
C ILE A 31 9.96 17.55 -31.68
N LYS A 32 9.76 16.29 -31.28
CA LYS A 32 10.07 15.81 -29.94
C LYS A 32 11.58 15.64 -29.77
N MET A 33 12.13 16.11 -28.64
CA MET A 33 13.59 16.21 -28.46
C MET A 33 14.35 14.88 -28.55
N ASP A 34 13.73 13.76 -28.21
CA ASP A 34 14.36 12.44 -28.31
C ASP A 34 14.25 11.79 -29.71
N GLU A 35 13.57 12.43 -30.67
CA GLU A 35 13.41 11.92 -32.05
C GLU A 35 14.50 12.44 -33.01
N GLU A 36 15.11 13.60 -32.73
CA GLU A 36 16.16 14.20 -33.58
C GLU A 36 17.41 14.66 -32.81
N SER A 37 18.53 14.71 -33.53
CA SER A 37 19.85 15.14 -33.04
C SER A 37 19.91 16.66 -32.83
N HIS A 38 19.90 17.07 -31.57
CA HIS A 38 19.96 18.46 -31.07
C HIS A 38 21.27 18.74 -30.32
N GLN A 39 21.60 20.01 -30.09
CA GLN A 39 22.77 20.46 -29.32
C GLN A 39 22.49 20.41 -27.79
N TYR A 40 23.54 20.54 -26.97
CA TYR A 40 23.38 20.60 -25.52
C TYR A 40 22.67 21.88 -25.08
N ASP A 41 22.97 23.00 -25.75
CA ASP A 41 22.42 24.33 -25.47
C ASP A 41 20.90 24.42 -25.70
N ASP A 42 20.39 23.70 -26.70
CA ASP A 42 18.96 23.59 -27.02
C ASP A 42 18.13 23.11 -25.80
N LYS A 43 18.74 22.32 -24.91
CA LYS A 43 18.10 21.79 -23.69
C LYS A 43 17.89 22.89 -22.65
N PHE A 44 18.80 23.87 -22.56
CA PHE A 44 18.65 25.05 -21.71
C PHE A 44 17.69 26.06 -22.34
N ALA A 45 17.76 26.27 -23.66
CA ALA A 45 16.81 27.10 -24.38
C ALA A 45 15.37 26.61 -24.16
N LEU A 46 15.13 25.30 -24.28
CA LEU A 46 13.82 24.69 -24.07
C LEU A 46 13.38 24.72 -22.59
N ALA A 47 14.28 24.52 -21.63
CA ALA A 47 13.95 24.67 -20.21
C ALA A 47 13.58 26.11 -19.83
N ASN A 48 14.29 27.11 -20.35
CA ASN A 48 13.97 28.52 -20.17
C ASN A 48 12.61 28.85 -20.81
N PHE A 49 12.39 28.41 -22.06
CA PHE A 49 11.13 28.65 -22.78
C PHE A 49 9.92 28.02 -22.09
N THR A 50 10.00 26.75 -21.69
CA THR A 50 8.90 26.07 -20.97
C THR A 50 8.64 26.70 -19.61
N THR A 51 9.66 27.23 -18.94
CA THR A 51 9.52 28.00 -17.69
C THR A 51 8.80 29.33 -17.94
N ASP A 52 9.21 30.09 -18.94
CA ASP A 52 8.60 31.37 -19.30
C ASP A 52 7.14 31.21 -19.77
N LEU A 53 6.83 30.20 -20.60
CA LEU A 53 5.46 29.82 -20.98
C LEU A 53 4.60 29.43 -19.78
N ALA A 54 5.15 28.65 -18.84
CA ALA A 54 4.41 28.21 -17.66
C ALA A 54 4.11 29.38 -16.71
N LEU A 55 5.05 30.31 -16.53
CA LEU A 55 4.85 31.54 -15.75
C LEU A 55 3.78 32.45 -16.34
N ASP A 56 3.77 32.62 -17.67
CA ASP A 56 2.76 33.44 -18.35
C ASP A 56 1.38 32.75 -18.37
N THR A 57 1.34 31.42 -18.48
CA THR A 57 0.13 30.61 -18.34
C THR A 57 -0.44 30.75 -16.93
N VAL A 58 0.38 30.59 -15.88
CA VAL A 58 0.00 30.77 -14.47
C VAL A 58 -0.50 32.20 -14.23
N THR A 59 0.18 33.22 -14.75
CA THR A 59 -0.22 34.63 -14.60
C THR A 59 -1.58 34.89 -15.27
N THR A 60 -1.79 34.38 -16.49
CA THR A 60 -3.06 34.51 -17.23
C THR A 60 -4.21 33.81 -16.50
N LEU A 61 -3.99 32.59 -16.02
CA LEU A 61 -5.00 31.83 -15.27
C LEU A 61 -5.28 32.47 -13.89
N LEU A 62 -4.28 33.02 -13.19
CA LEU A 62 -4.48 33.76 -11.94
C LEU A 62 -5.32 35.03 -12.16
N HIS A 63 -5.03 35.81 -13.21
CA HIS A 63 -5.85 36.96 -13.58
C HIS A 63 -7.30 36.56 -13.92
N THR A 64 -7.48 35.40 -14.55
CA THR A 64 -8.80 34.88 -14.94
C THR A 64 -9.59 34.32 -13.74
N ALA A 65 -8.92 33.77 -12.72
CA ALA A 65 -9.55 33.35 -11.47
C ALA A 65 -9.88 34.53 -10.54
N PHE A 66 -9.02 35.55 -10.52
CA PHE A 66 -9.10 36.70 -9.63
C PHE A 66 -8.92 37.99 -10.43
N ALA A 67 -10.03 38.54 -10.95
CA ALA A 67 -10.03 39.78 -11.72
C ALA A 67 -9.36 40.93 -10.93
N GLY A 68 -8.63 41.80 -11.63
CA GLY A 68 -7.85 42.90 -11.02
C GLY A 68 -6.47 42.49 -10.46
N LEU A 69 -6.16 41.19 -10.39
CA LEU A 69 -4.85 40.72 -9.90
C LEU A 69 -3.70 41.00 -10.89
N GLY A 70 -3.97 41.02 -12.20
CA GLY A 70 -2.97 41.20 -13.27
C GLY A 70 -2.19 42.52 -13.13
N ASP A 71 -2.91 43.64 -13.05
CA ASP A 71 -2.39 44.99 -12.80
C ASP A 71 -1.48 45.13 -11.56
N ARG A 72 -1.51 44.16 -10.65
CA ARG A 72 -0.70 44.12 -9.42
C ARG A 72 0.44 43.11 -9.48
N LEU A 73 0.36 42.11 -10.35
CA LEU A 73 1.44 41.19 -10.68
C LEU A 73 2.46 41.85 -11.62
N GLU A 74 2.01 42.65 -12.59
CA GLU A 74 2.87 43.28 -13.59
C GLU A 74 3.63 44.54 -13.08
N LYS A 75 3.11 45.21 -12.04
CA LYS A 75 3.76 46.38 -11.44
C LYS A 75 4.97 45.95 -10.61
N LYS A 76 6.16 46.07 -11.21
CA LYS A 76 7.48 45.76 -10.61
C LYS A 76 7.82 46.60 -9.37
N GLU A 77 7.22 47.77 -9.21
CA GLU A 77 7.54 48.71 -8.13
C GLU A 77 6.33 48.97 -7.22
N SER A 78 6.14 48.09 -6.23
CA SER A 78 5.28 48.36 -5.09
C SER A 78 6.04 48.09 -3.79
N ASN A 79 6.11 49.10 -2.90
CA ASN A 79 6.74 48.96 -1.58
C ASN A 79 5.89 48.07 -0.62
N ILE A 80 4.70 47.67 -1.06
CA ILE A 80 3.80 46.72 -0.40
C ILE A 80 3.99 45.36 -1.08
N LYS A 81 4.23 44.32 -0.27
CA LYS A 81 4.24 42.92 -0.70
C LYS A 81 2.85 42.34 -0.49
N TYR A 82 2.30 41.69 -1.50
CA TYR A 82 0.90 41.23 -1.45
C TYR A 82 0.79 39.71 -1.20
N GLU A 83 -0.18 39.34 -0.37
CA GLU A 83 -0.69 37.98 -0.29
C GLU A 83 -2.15 37.94 -0.77
N LEU A 84 -2.54 36.85 -1.42
CA LEU A 84 -3.93 36.55 -1.72
C LEU A 84 -4.52 35.72 -0.58
N LYS A 85 -5.48 36.30 0.15
CA LYS A 85 -6.26 35.61 1.19
C LYS A 85 -7.55 35.07 0.59
N PHE A 86 -7.87 33.79 0.80
CA PHE A 86 -9.16 33.20 0.49
C PHE A 86 -9.84 32.71 1.78
N GLU A 87 -11.14 32.97 1.91
CA GLU A 87 -11.97 32.53 3.05
C GLU A 87 -13.40 32.18 2.61
N ALA A 88 -13.96 31.12 3.19
CA ALA A 88 -15.31 30.63 2.97
C ALA A 88 -16.03 30.31 4.29
N LEU A 89 -17.34 30.50 4.27
CA LEU A 89 -18.27 30.31 5.38
C LEU A 89 -19.50 29.58 4.85
N GLU A 90 -19.76 28.37 5.36
CA GLU A 90 -21.01 27.64 5.17
C GLU A 90 -21.91 27.79 6.40
N LEU A 91 -23.19 28.10 6.19
CA LEU A 91 -24.24 28.19 7.20
C LEU A 91 -25.39 27.24 6.82
N CYS A 92 -25.96 26.57 7.81
CA CYS A 92 -27.16 25.74 7.64
C CYS A 92 -28.16 26.09 8.75
N GLU A 93 -29.17 26.89 8.40
CA GLU A 93 -30.12 27.50 9.34
C GLU A 93 -31.54 26.98 9.08
N TYR A 94 -32.34 26.82 10.13
CA TYR A 94 -33.75 26.43 10.00
C TYR A 94 -34.58 27.62 9.48
N LEU A 95 -35.43 27.40 8.48
CA LEU A 95 -36.27 28.43 7.86
C LEU A 95 -37.72 28.34 8.33
N GLU A 96 -38.44 27.28 7.97
CA GLU A 96 -39.88 27.13 8.23
C GLU A 96 -40.37 25.67 8.20
N GLU A 97 -41.60 25.42 8.68
CA GLU A 97 -42.30 24.14 8.52
C GLU A 97 -43.39 24.30 7.43
N ARG A 98 -43.33 23.49 6.38
CA ARG A 98 -44.19 23.57 5.19
C ARG A 98 -44.96 22.26 5.04
N VAL A 99 -46.29 22.31 4.88
CA VAL A 99 -47.11 21.09 4.71
C VAL A 99 -47.30 20.78 3.23
N ARG A 100 -46.66 19.71 2.75
CA ARG A 100 -46.87 19.21 1.38
C ARG A 100 -48.02 18.22 1.34
N THR A 101 -48.89 18.39 0.36
CA THR A 101 -50.01 17.47 0.11
C THR A 101 -49.69 16.61 -1.10
N THR A 102 -49.58 15.30 -0.93
CA THR A 102 -49.33 14.32 -1.98
C THR A 102 -50.57 13.45 -2.21
N SER A 103 -51.04 13.38 -3.46
CA SER A 103 -52.10 12.45 -3.84
C SER A 103 -51.53 11.04 -4.00
N GLY A 104 -52.13 10.08 -3.32
CA GLY A 104 -51.91 8.65 -3.56
C GLY A 104 -52.64 8.14 -4.81
N PRO A 105 -52.45 6.87 -5.17
CA PRO A 105 -53.19 6.23 -6.25
C PRO A 105 -54.70 6.24 -5.95
N GLU A 106 -55.52 6.38 -6.99
CA GLU A 106 -56.98 6.28 -6.87
C GLU A 106 -57.39 4.86 -6.44
N VAL A 107 -58.20 4.78 -5.39
CA VAL A 107 -58.85 3.54 -4.97
C VAL A 107 -60.32 3.63 -5.33
N THR A 108 -60.77 2.79 -6.26
CA THR A 108 -62.18 2.63 -6.62
C THR A 108 -62.81 1.56 -5.75
N THR A 109 -63.76 1.94 -4.90
CA THR A 109 -64.59 0.99 -4.14
C THR A 109 -66.01 0.97 -4.70
N SER A 110 -66.58 -0.24 -4.80
CA SER A 110 -67.95 -0.47 -5.25
C SER A 110 -68.84 -0.84 -4.06
N GLU A 111 -69.84 0.01 -3.76
CA GLU A 111 -70.91 -0.36 -2.82
C GLU A 111 -72.09 -1.02 -3.55
N THR A 112 -72.44 -2.24 -3.13
CA THR A 112 -73.63 -2.95 -3.63
C THR A 112 -74.74 -2.88 -2.58
N LYS A 113 -75.70 -1.94 -2.75
CA LYS A 113 -76.89 -1.88 -1.89
C LYS A 113 -78.03 -2.72 -2.45
N ASN A 114 -78.33 -3.83 -1.78
CA ASN A 114 -79.56 -4.58 -1.98
C ASN A 114 -80.71 -3.90 -1.22
N VAL A 115 -81.79 -3.55 -1.91
CA VAL A 115 -83.01 -2.98 -1.32
C VAL A 115 -84.15 -3.99 -1.48
N SER A 116 -84.71 -4.47 -0.37
CA SER A 116 -85.88 -5.34 -0.35
C SER A 116 -87.16 -4.50 -0.24
N GLY A 117 -88.03 -4.55 -1.24
CA GLY A 117 -89.24 -3.71 -1.27
C GLY A 117 -90.13 -3.82 -2.51
N THR A 118 -90.73 -5.00 -2.69
CA THR A 118 -92.05 -5.26 -3.35
C THR A 118 -92.32 -4.74 -4.78
N LEU A 119 -92.70 -5.69 -5.65
CA LEU A 119 -93.33 -5.55 -6.99
C LEU A 119 -92.45 -5.02 -8.16
N PHE A 120 -92.03 -5.99 -8.99
CA PHE A 120 -91.37 -5.89 -10.31
C PHE A 120 -89.90 -5.46 -10.39
N GLY A 121 -89.01 -6.47 -10.48
CA GLY A 121 -87.73 -6.39 -11.18
C GLY A 121 -86.50 -6.09 -10.32
N ASN A 122 -85.64 -7.10 -10.10
CA ASN A 122 -84.31 -6.88 -9.54
C ASN A 122 -83.44 -6.08 -10.53
N GLN A 123 -83.04 -4.87 -10.17
CA GLN A 123 -81.90 -4.17 -10.76
C GLN A 123 -80.90 -3.79 -9.66
N SER A 124 -79.71 -4.38 -9.70
CA SER A 124 -78.57 -3.88 -8.93
C SER A 124 -77.99 -2.64 -9.60
N LYS A 125 -77.87 -1.54 -8.86
CA LYS A 125 -77.02 -0.40 -9.25
C LYS A 125 -75.74 -0.45 -8.45
N THR A 126 -74.68 -0.94 -9.08
CA THR A 126 -73.31 -0.74 -8.58
C THR A 126 -72.98 0.74 -8.69
N LYS A 127 -72.53 1.36 -7.59
CA LYS A 127 -72.00 2.72 -7.61
C LYS A 127 -70.50 2.65 -7.35
N GLU A 128 -69.71 2.92 -8.37
CA GLU A 128 -68.27 3.13 -8.23
C GLU A 128 -68.04 4.48 -7.54
N VAL A 129 -67.23 4.48 -6.48
CA VAL A 129 -66.79 5.68 -5.78
C VAL A 129 -65.27 5.67 -5.78
N THR A 130 -64.68 6.45 -6.68
CA THR A 130 -63.23 6.67 -6.73
C THR A 130 -62.84 7.64 -5.62
N THR A 131 -62.03 7.19 -4.67
CA THR A 131 -61.58 8.01 -3.54
C THR A 131 -60.08 8.24 -3.66
N GLN A 132 -59.70 9.49 -3.91
CA GLN A 132 -58.29 9.89 -4.02
C GLN A 132 -57.72 10.19 -2.63
N VAL A 133 -56.94 9.27 -2.07
CA VAL A 133 -56.32 9.43 -0.75
C VAL A 133 -55.27 10.52 -0.79
N THR A 134 -55.51 11.65 -0.12
CA THR A 134 -54.57 12.78 -0.06
C THR A 134 -53.81 12.78 1.26
N THR A 135 -52.51 12.47 1.20
CA THR A 135 -51.63 12.43 2.39
C THR A 135 -50.97 13.78 2.60
N ARG A 136 -50.99 14.28 3.84
CA ARG A 136 -50.26 15.48 4.25
C ARG A 136 -48.94 15.08 4.91
N VAL A 137 -47.83 15.58 4.39
CA VAL A 137 -46.48 15.32 4.90
C VAL A 137 -45.87 16.65 5.35
N PRO A 138 -45.39 16.79 6.60
CA PRO A 138 -44.62 17.95 7.03
C PRO A 138 -43.21 17.90 6.41
N GLU A 139 -42.81 19.00 5.78
CA GLU A 139 -41.48 19.25 5.26
C GLU A 139 -40.86 20.42 6.04
N TYR A 140 -39.78 20.15 6.79
CA TYR A 140 -39.00 21.15 7.52
C TYR A 140 -37.95 21.74 6.58
N VAL A 141 -38.05 23.03 6.30
CA VAL A 141 -37.21 23.75 5.33
C VAL A 141 -36.03 24.38 6.04
N TRP A 142 -34.84 24.18 5.48
CA TRP A 142 -33.57 24.71 5.94
C TRP A 142 -32.92 25.53 4.83
N THR A 143 -32.25 26.63 5.17
CA THR A 143 -31.41 27.38 4.23
C THR A 143 -29.95 26.96 4.40
N HIS A 144 -29.35 26.46 3.32
CA HIS A 144 -27.90 26.24 3.24
C HIS A 144 -27.28 27.39 2.45
N THR A 145 -26.41 28.18 3.09
CA THR A 145 -25.75 29.36 2.52
C THR A 145 -24.24 29.18 2.48
N LEU A 146 -23.62 29.44 1.33
CA LEU A 146 -22.18 29.54 1.13
C LEU A 146 -21.82 31.01 0.86
N THR A 147 -20.96 31.60 1.69
CA THR A 147 -20.31 32.89 1.42
C THR A 147 -18.82 32.70 1.29
N TYR A 148 -18.20 33.23 0.24
CA TYR A 148 -16.76 33.15 0.04
C TYR A 148 -16.18 34.45 -0.54
N SER A 149 -14.93 34.75 -0.19
CA SER A 149 -14.23 35.92 -0.70
C SER A 149 -12.74 35.68 -0.93
N ALA A 150 -12.18 36.36 -1.92
CA ALA A 150 -10.74 36.45 -2.15
C ALA A 150 -10.31 37.92 -2.03
N LYS A 151 -9.29 38.19 -1.22
CA LYS A 151 -8.87 39.52 -0.79
C LYS A 151 -7.37 39.66 -0.97
N LEU A 152 -6.94 40.81 -1.47
CA LEU A 152 -5.54 41.21 -1.49
C LEU A 152 -5.20 41.81 -0.11
N VAL A 153 -4.18 41.29 0.55
CA VAL A 153 -3.72 41.76 1.87
C VAL A 153 -2.25 42.17 1.82
N ASP A 154 -1.91 43.21 2.56
CA ASP A 154 -0.51 43.58 2.82
C ASP A 154 0.12 42.50 3.71
N ARG A 155 1.17 41.85 3.21
CA ARG A 155 1.91 40.80 3.92
C ARG A 155 2.47 41.25 5.27
N LYS A 156 2.87 42.52 5.39
CA LYS A 156 3.49 43.07 6.59
C LYS A 156 2.46 43.39 7.67
N ASN A 157 1.40 44.09 7.29
CA ASN A 157 0.42 44.64 8.24
C ASN A 157 -0.87 43.81 8.35
N ARG A 158 -1.05 42.78 7.50
CA ARG A 158 -2.26 41.93 7.37
C ARG A 158 -3.54 42.70 7.07
N SER A 159 -3.44 43.98 6.72
CA SER A 159 -4.56 44.85 6.32
C SER A 159 -5.05 44.49 4.93
N ILE A 160 -6.38 44.42 4.76
CA ILE A 160 -7.03 44.24 3.46
C ILE A 160 -6.76 45.48 2.61
N VAL A 161 -6.12 45.27 1.47
CA VAL A 161 -5.88 46.30 0.44
C VAL A 161 -7.08 46.38 -0.50
N GLU A 162 -7.62 45.23 -0.90
CA GLU A 162 -8.67 45.14 -1.92
C GLU A 162 -9.46 43.83 -1.77
N THR A 163 -10.73 43.81 -2.16
CA THR A 163 -11.54 42.58 -2.26
C THR A 163 -11.74 42.25 -3.74
N LEU A 164 -11.06 41.21 -4.22
CA LEU A 164 -11.03 40.83 -5.64
C LEU A 164 -12.31 40.09 -6.05
N LEU A 165 -12.87 39.29 -5.14
CA LEU A 165 -14.20 38.71 -5.27
C LEU A 165 -14.84 38.53 -3.90
N SER A 166 -16.15 38.67 -3.84
CA SER A 166 -16.98 38.31 -2.69
C SER A 166 -18.34 37.87 -3.21
N ARG A 167 -18.78 36.66 -2.84
CA ARG A 167 -20.03 36.07 -3.34
C ARG A 167 -20.75 35.30 -2.22
N THR A 168 -22.08 35.33 -2.29
CA THR A 168 -22.97 34.59 -1.41
C THR A 168 -23.99 33.84 -2.26
N ARG A 169 -24.19 32.55 -1.97
CA ARG A 169 -25.17 31.66 -2.59
C ARG A 169 -25.99 31.00 -1.48
N SER A 170 -27.28 30.83 -1.69
CA SER A 170 -28.17 30.13 -0.77
C SER A 170 -29.10 29.20 -1.53
N ARG A 171 -29.46 28.06 -0.93
CA ARG A 171 -30.50 27.15 -1.42
C ARG A 171 -31.38 26.66 -0.27
N GLU A 172 -32.62 26.29 -0.58
CA GLU A 172 -33.51 25.58 0.36
C GLU A 172 -33.25 24.07 0.30
N ILE A 173 -33.25 23.41 1.46
CA ILE A 173 -33.21 21.95 1.62
C ILE A 173 -34.35 21.56 2.56
N SER A 174 -35.25 20.66 2.13
CA SER A 174 -36.31 20.15 3.01
C SER A 174 -35.98 18.77 3.59
N THR A 175 -36.40 18.54 4.85
CA THR A 175 -36.33 17.24 5.53
C THR A 175 -37.71 16.87 6.07
N THR A 176 -38.02 15.58 6.21
CA THR A 176 -39.34 15.11 6.70
C THR A 176 -39.41 14.94 8.22
N VAL A 177 -38.29 15.17 8.92
CA VAL A 177 -38.15 14.99 10.37
C VAL A 177 -37.53 16.24 10.98
N LYS A 178 -38.16 16.77 12.02
CA LYS A 178 -37.85 18.08 12.62
C LYS A 178 -36.41 18.21 13.10
N ASP A 179 -35.93 17.19 13.80
CA ASP A 179 -34.62 17.17 14.43
C ASP A 179 -33.51 16.67 13.47
N HIS A 180 -33.86 16.34 12.22
CA HIS A 180 -32.90 15.91 11.21
C HIS A 180 -32.37 17.11 10.42
N GLN A 181 -31.32 17.75 10.95
CA GLN A 181 -30.58 18.80 10.24
C GLN A 181 -29.92 18.20 8.98
N PRO A 182 -30.07 18.80 7.77
CA PRO A 182 -29.56 18.23 6.52
C PRO A 182 -28.03 18.29 6.36
N LYS A 183 -27.33 18.99 7.24
CA LYS A 183 -25.86 19.00 7.36
C LYS A 183 -25.47 18.83 8.83
N PRO A 184 -24.34 18.19 9.15
CA PRO A 184 -23.91 17.93 10.53
C PRO A 184 -23.35 19.19 11.25
N PHE A 185 -23.57 20.39 10.70
CA PHE A 185 -23.07 21.66 11.22
C PHE A 185 -24.09 22.77 10.96
N ALA A 186 -24.25 23.69 11.91
CA ALA A 186 -24.99 24.94 11.69
C ALA A 186 -24.11 26.04 11.08
N ARG A 187 -22.80 26.05 11.40
CA ARG A 187 -21.80 26.99 10.89
C ARG A 187 -20.46 26.27 10.72
N LYS A 188 -19.82 26.46 9.57
CA LYS A 188 -18.51 25.91 9.22
C LYS A 188 -17.69 26.98 8.54
N GLU A 189 -16.59 27.39 9.16
CA GLU A 189 -15.63 28.35 8.60
C GLU A 189 -14.40 27.61 8.08
N SER A 190 -13.94 27.97 6.89
CA SER A 190 -12.61 27.57 6.43
C SER A 190 -11.55 28.33 7.22
N ALA A 191 -10.46 27.66 7.62
CA ALA A 191 -9.25 28.38 8.00
C ALA A 191 -8.79 29.27 6.80
N PRO A 192 -8.41 30.54 7.04
CA PRO A 192 -8.06 31.45 5.96
C PRO A 192 -6.82 30.96 5.22
N LEU A 193 -6.94 30.80 3.91
CA LEU A 193 -5.88 30.31 3.02
C LEU A 193 -5.09 31.50 2.48
N TYR A 194 -3.77 31.39 2.40
CA TYR A 194 -2.89 32.44 1.89
C TYR A 194 -1.99 31.92 0.76
N LEU A 195 -1.80 32.76 -0.26
CA LEU A 195 -0.80 32.58 -1.33
C LEU A 195 0.08 33.83 -1.40
N ASP A 196 1.39 33.65 -1.27
CA ASP A 196 2.39 34.71 -1.42
C ASP A 196 2.56 35.06 -2.91
N LEU A 197 2.14 36.24 -3.33
CA LEU A 197 2.18 36.62 -4.75
C LEU A 197 3.57 37.07 -5.18
N GLU A 198 4.39 37.53 -4.24
CA GLU A 198 5.78 37.89 -4.51
C GLU A 198 6.60 36.67 -4.94
N MET A 199 6.27 35.47 -4.42
CA MET A 199 6.91 34.20 -4.77
C MET A 199 6.72 33.82 -6.25
N ILE A 200 5.77 34.44 -6.97
CA ILE A 200 5.55 34.24 -8.41
C ILE A 200 6.21 35.37 -9.21
N LYS A 201 6.10 36.62 -8.74
CA LYS A 201 6.69 37.81 -9.40
C LYS A 201 8.21 37.75 -9.54
N THR A 202 8.91 37.22 -8.54
CA THR A 202 10.38 37.24 -8.50
C THR A 202 11.02 36.00 -9.13
N LEU A 203 10.24 35.13 -9.79
CA LEU A 203 10.76 33.88 -10.32
C LEU A 203 11.69 34.10 -11.52
N PRO A 204 12.82 33.36 -11.60
CA PRO A 204 13.71 33.41 -12.74
C PRO A 204 13.04 32.78 -13.97
N ARG A 205 13.08 33.49 -15.10
CA ARG A 205 12.65 32.99 -16.41
C ARG A 205 13.76 32.30 -17.20
N SER A 206 15.01 32.40 -16.74
CA SER A 206 16.18 31.84 -17.41
C SER A 206 17.22 31.31 -16.41
N ILE A 207 17.85 30.19 -16.76
CA ILE A 207 18.98 29.60 -16.04
C ILE A 207 20.25 30.40 -16.35
N ASP A 208 20.96 30.86 -15.33
CA ASP A 208 22.26 31.54 -15.45
C ASP A 208 23.40 30.51 -15.61
N ARG A 209 23.79 30.28 -16.86
CA ARG A 209 24.84 29.33 -17.26
C ARG A 209 26.27 29.83 -16.97
N SER A 210 26.45 31.08 -16.53
CA SER A 210 27.79 31.63 -16.24
C SER A 210 28.34 31.23 -14.87
N ARG A 211 27.52 30.58 -14.03
CA ARG A 211 27.85 30.17 -12.66
C ARG A 211 28.53 28.81 -12.64
N ASP A 212 29.61 28.67 -11.87
CA ASP A 212 30.26 27.39 -11.58
C ASP A 212 29.31 26.36 -10.94
N SER A 213 28.22 26.82 -10.31
CA SER A 213 27.17 25.99 -9.73
C SER A 213 26.12 25.50 -10.73
N CYS A 214 26.22 25.84 -12.01
CA CYS A 214 25.27 25.43 -13.05
C CYS A 214 25.29 23.90 -13.24
N LYS A 215 24.11 23.30 -13.30
CA LYS A 215 23.88 21.85 -13.44
C LYS A 215 23.03 21.55 -14.68
N THR A 216 22.61 20.30 -14.86
CA THR A 216 21.61 19.93 -15.87
C THR A 216 20.35 20.79 -15.73
N PRO A 217 19.62 21.09 -16.83
CA PRO A 217 18.56 22.10 -16.83
C PRO A 217 17.60 22.01 -15.64
N ARG A 218 17.07 20.81 -15.32
CA ARG A 218 16.18 20.62 -14.16
C ARG A 218 16.85 20.92 -12.82
N ARG A 219 18.13 20.59 -12.61
CA ARG A 219 18.81 20.64 -11.29
C ARG A 219 19.38 22.01 -10.91
N ASN A 220 19.07 23.06 -11.68
CA ASN A 220 19.47 24.42 -11.37
C ASN A 220 18.55 25.04 -10.30
N GLN A 221 19.12 25.87 -9.42
CA GLN A 221 18.37 26.49 -8.32
C GLN A 221 17.19 27.31 -8.84
N GLU A 222 17.38 27.96 -9.99
CA GLU A 222 16.36 28.75 -10.68
C GLU A 222 15.10 27.93 -10.99
N ILE A 223 15.26 26.67 -11.37
CA ILE A 223 14.14 25.75 -11.65
C ILE A 223 13.55 25.18 -10.35
N ASP A 224 14.38 24.95 -9.32
CA ASP A 224 13.89 24.54 -7.99
C ASP A 224 13.07 25.65 -7.29
N ASP A 225 13.41 26.92 -7.49
CA ASP A 225 12.65 28.07 -6.99
C ASP A 225 11.25 28.13 -7.64
N VAL A 226 11.18 28.01 -8.97
CA VAL A 226 9.91 27.92 -9.72
C VAL A 226 9.09 26.71 -9.26
N PHE A 227 9.74 25.56 -9.12
CA PHE A 227 9.12 24.31 -8.67
C PHE A 227 8.51 24.44 -7.26
N SER A 228 9.22 25.09 -6.33
CA SER A 228 8.74 25.36 -4.97
C SER A 228 7.51 26.27 -4.96
N ALA A 229 7.58 27.40 -5.67
CA ALA A 229 6.46 28.33 -5.83
C ALA A 229 5.23 27.65 -6.48
N PHE A 230 5.46 26.82 -7.49
CA PHE A 230 4.39 26.07 -8.17
C PHE A 230 3.76 25.00 -7.27
N GLN A 231 4.53 24.36 -6.38
CA GLN A 231 3.97 23.46 -5.36
C GLN A 231 3.11 24.21 -4.33
N SER A 232 3.53 25.39 -3.87
CA SER A 232 2.71 26.25 -3.01
C SER A 232 1.42 26.66 -3.69
N LEU A 233 1.48 27.08 -4.96
CA LEU A 233 0.31 27.41 -5.79
C LEU A 233 -0.64 26.21 -5.95
N ALA A 234 -0.14 25.04 -6.33
CA ALA A 234 -0.96 23.83 -6.49
C ALA A 234 -1.55 23.32 -5.16
N THR A 235 -0.91 23.63 -4.03
CA THR A 235 -1.45 23.36 -2.69
C THR A 235 -2.57 24.32 -2.36
N PHE A 236 -2.37 25.63 -2.60
CA PHE A 236 -3.40 26.65 -2.43
C PHE A 236 -4.64 26.38 -3.30
N THR A 237 -4.49 26.11 -4.60
CA THR A 237 -5.65 25.86 -5.48
C THR A 237 -6.42 24.60 -5.10
N ARG A 238 -5.73 23.55 -4.62
CA ARG A 238 -6.38 22.35 -4.06
C ARG A 238 -7.13 22.66 -2.76
N ALA A 239 -6.53 23.45 -1.86
CA ALA A 239 -7.16 23.85 -0.62
C ALA A 239 -8.42 24.70 -0.87
N VAL A 240 -8.36 25.71 -1.74
CA VAL A 240 -9.53 26.53 -2.13
C VAL A 240 -10.65 25.65 -2.69
N ARG A 241 -10.33 24.72 -3.59
CA ARG A 241 -11.32 23.76 -4.12
C ARG A 241 -11.95 22.87 -3.03
N GLY A 242 -11.21 22.56 -1.96
CA GLY A 242 -11.71 21.79 -0.80
C GLY A 242 -12.50 22.61 0.23
N THR A 243 -12.53 23.94 0.12
CA THR A 243 -13.42 24.79 0.96
C THR A 243 -14.84 24.94 0.41
N MET A 244 -15.08 24.43 -0.79
CA MET A 244 -16.35 24.56 -1.49
C MET A 244 -17.18 23.26 -1.32
N PRO A 245 -18.53 23.31 -1.32
CA PRO A 245 -19.36 22.17 -0.90
C PRO A 245 -19.34 20.97 -1.86
N ASP A 246 -19.43 19.74 -1.33
CA ASP A 246 -19.34 18.49 -2.10
C ASP A 246 -20.41 18.32 -3.21
N ASP A 247 -21.43 19.17 -3.25
CA ASP A 247 -22.42 19.26 -4.34
C ASP A 247 -21.81 19.60 -5.73
N HIS A 248 -20.49 19.77 -5.81
CA HIS A 248 -19.70 19.88 -7.06
C HIS A 248 -19.88 18.73 -8.04
N HIS A 249 -20.46 17.61 -7.62
CA HIS A 249 -20.70 16.44 -8.47
C HIS A 249 -21.78 16.65 -9.55
N ILE A 250 -22.63 17.68 -9.46
CA ILE A 250 -23.75 17.87 -10.41
C ILE A 250 -23.26 18.44 -11.76
N ALA A 251 -22.12 19.14 -11.79
CA ALA A 251 -21.38 19.40 -13.02
C ALA A 251 -20.44 18.23 -13.33
N ASP A 252 -21.05 17.12 -13.79
CA ASP A 252 -20.46 15.85 -14.25
C ASP A 252 -18.92 15.79 -14.23
N ALA A 253 -18.37 14.96 -13.34
CA ALA A 253 -16.92 14.81 -13.20
C ALA A 253 -16.24 14.41 -14.53
N ALA A 254 -16.95 13.65 -15.39
CA ALA A 254 -16.47 13.30 -16.73
C ALA A 254 -16.45 14.53 -17.67
N HIS A 255 -17.42 15.44 -17.59
CA HIS A 255 -17.38 16.73 -18.28
C HIS A 255 -16.17 17.56 -17.79
N GLN A 256 -15.98 17.73 -16.48
CA GLN A 256 -14.83 18.47 -15.96
C GLN A 256 -13.48 17.82 -16.28
N GLU A 257 -13.42 16.51 -16.50
CA GLU A 257 -12.21 15.83 -16.96
C GLU A 257 -12.00 16.04 -18.48
N LYS A 258 -13.05 15.90 -19.29
CA LYS A 258 -13.04 16.15 -20.73
C LYS A 258 -12.61 17.58 -21.07
N VAL A 259 -13.15 18.57 -20.35
CA VAL A 259 -12.82 19.99 -20.55
C VAL A 259 -11.36 20.30 -20.13
N VAL A 260 -10.81 19.62 -19.13
CA VAL A 260 -9.37 19.75 -18.79
C VAL A 260 -8.47 19.04 -19.80
N LYS A 261 -8.88 17.88 -20.35
CA LYS A 261 -8.18 17.22 -21.47
C LYS A 261 -8.21 18.06 -22.75
N ASN A 262 -9.25 18.86 -22.94
CA ASN A 262 -9.40 19.72 -24.11
C ASN A 262 -8.65 21.06 -24.03
N PHE A 263 -8.20 21.50 -22.86
CA PHE A 263 -7.40 22.71 -22.69
C PHE A 263 -6.02 22.57 -23.32
N PHE A 264 -5.59 23.56 -24.12
CA PHE A 264 -4.22 23.62 -24.62
C PHE A 264 -3.30 24.18 -23.54
N SER A 265 -2.29 23.43 -23.13
CA SER A 265 -1.38 23.80 -22.03
C SER A 265 0.03 24.13 -22.57
N PRO A 266 0.41 25.42 -22.64
CA PRO A 266 1.76 25.80 -23.10
C PRO A 266 2.87 25.24 -22.23
N ALA A 267 2.62 25.02 -20.93
CA ALA A 267 3.56 24.39 -20.01
C ALA A 267 3.93 22.93 -20.37
N ALA A 268 3.11 22.25 -21.19
CA ALA A 268 3.40 20.92 -21.72
C ALA A 268 4.17 20.93 -23.05
N CYS A 269 4.52 22.10 -23.60
CA CYS A 269 5.19 22.26 -24.89
C CYS A 269 6.72 22.08 -24.80
N SER A 270 7.17 20.94 -24.27
CA SER A 270 8.59 20.58 -24.20
C SER A 270 9.11 20.00 -25.52
N PHE A 271 9.03 20.78 -26.59
CA PHE A 271 9.48 20.44 -27.94
C PHE A 271 10.12 21.64 -28.65
N LEU A 272 10.84 21.38 -29.74
CA LEU A 272 11.42 22.40 -30.61
C LEU A 272 10.73 22.39 -31.97
N CYS A 273 10.87 23.47 -32.72
CA CYS A 273 10.46 23.57 -34.11
C CYS A 273 11.67 23.47 -35.04
N LYS A 274 11.45 22.92 -36.23
CA LYS A 274 12.43 22.83 -37.32
C LYS A 274 11.82 23.43 -38.57
N LYS A 275 12.59 24.26 -39.28
CA LYS A 275 12.19 24.85 -40.56
C LYS A 275 12.56 23.89 -41.71
N ASN A 276 11.70 23.77 -42.71
CA ASN A 276 11.85 22.88 -43.86
C ASN A 276 12.81 23.45 -44.94
N ASP A 277 13.87 24.15 -44.55
CA ASP A 277 14.88 24.64 -45.50
C ASP A 277 15.78 23.49 -45.98
N HIS A 278 16.21 23.55 -47.24
CA HIS A 278 17.04 22.50 -47.87
C HIS A 278 18.52 22.49 -47.41
N ASP A 279 18.94 23.43 -46.56
CA ASP A 279 20.29 23.46 -45.99
C ASP A 279 20.39 22.53 -44.76
N GLU A 280 21.47 21.74 -44.68
CA GLU A 280 21.72 20.77 -43.60
C GLU A 280 22.02 21.40 -42.22
N ALA A 281 21.88 22.72 -42.10
CA ALA A 281 22.02 23.45 -40.85
C ALA A 281 20.85 23.13 -39.91
N LYS A 282 21.12 22.31 -38.88
CA LYS A 282 20.19 21.92 -37.79
C LYS A 282 19.80 23.12 -36.88
N SER A 283 19.21 24.17 -37.44
CA SER A 283 18.68 25.30 -36.66
C SER A 283 17.32 24.94 -36.08
N PHE A 284 17.33 24.38 -34.87
CA PHE A 284 16.13 24.29 -34.07
C PHE A 284 15.72 25.69 -33.61
N ILE A 285 14.44 26.00 -33.74
CA ILE A 285 13.84 27.27 -33.33
C ILE A 285 12.83 26.96 -32.23
N VAL A 286 12.76 27.83 -31.25
CA VAL A 286 11.72 27.78 -30.21
C VAL A 286 10.39 28.22 -30.84
N PRO A 287 9.25 27.53 -30.58
CA PRO A 287 7.95 27.93 -31.13
C PRO A 287 7.59 29.39 -30.81
N ASP A 288 6.81 30.05 -31.68
CA ASP A 288 6.35 31.41 -31.36
C ASP A 288 5.47 31.41 -30.10
N LYS A 289 5.97 32.10 -29.07
CA LYS A 289 5.33 32.28 -27.77
C LYS A 289 3.94 32.91 -27.89
N ALA A 290 3.77 33.88 -28.79
CA ALA A 290 2.49 34.59 -28.93
C ALA A 290 1.41 33.66 -29.48
N THR A 291 1.70 32.90 -30.53
CA THR A 291 0.81 31.88 -31.10
C THR A 291 0.36 30.85 -30.07
N LEU A 292 1.27 30.31 -29.24
CA LEU A 292 0.93 29.34 -28.20
C LEU A 292 0.04 29.93 -27.09
N LEU A 293 0.29 31.18 -26.66
CA LEU A 293 -0.51 31.86 -25.65
C LEU A 293 -1.90 32.27 -26.19
N ASN A 294 -1.99 32.68 -27.46
CA ASN A 294 -3.26 32.98 -28.12
C ASN A 294 -4.17 31.74 -28.21
N GLU A 295 -3.61 30.57 -28.57
CA GLU A 295 -4.35 29.31 -28.57
C GLU A 295 -4.81 28.89 -27.15
N MET A 296 -3.94 29.06 -26.16
CA MET A 296 -4.31 28.83 -24.76
C MET A 296 -5.46 29.73 -24.34
N GLN A 297 -5.44 31.03 -24.69
CA GLN A 297 -6.54 31.96 -24.39
C GLN A 297 -7.84 31.59 -25.14
N ARG A 298 -7.75 31.17 -26.40
CA ARG A 298 -8.89 30.69 -27.20
C ARG A 298 -9.53 29.47 -26.54
N THR A 299 -8.74 28.43 -26.27
CA THR A 299 -9.25 27.19 -25.66
C THR A 299 -9.75 27.41 -24.23
N LEU A 300 -9.08 28.25 -23.43
CA LEU A 300 -9.56 28.68 -22.11
C LEU A 300 -10.96 29.31 -22.20
N SER A 301 -11.16 30.26 -23.11
CA SER A 301 -12.43 30.97 -23.29
C SER A 301 -13.56 30.03 -23.73
N GLU A 302 -13.28 29.16 -24.70
CA GLU A 302 -14.24 28.14 -25.19
C GLU A 302 -14.64 27.15 -24.09
N GLN A 303 -13.65 26.62 -23.36
CA GLN A 303 -13.88 25.64 -22.31
C GLN A 303 -14.59 26.27 -21.08
N GLN A 304 -14.26 27.51 -20.71
CA GLN A 304 -14.99 28.24 -19.68
C GLN A 304 -16.45 28.50 -20.06
N ALA A 305 -16.72 28.87 -21.31
CA ALA A 305 -18.08 29.04 -21.81
C ALA A 305 -18.86 27.71 -21.74
N SER A 306 -18.23 26.57 -22.05
CA SER A 306 -18.82 25.24 -21.88
C SER A 306 -19.18 24.96 -20.41
N VAL A 307 -18.21 25.10 -19.49
CA VAL A 307 -18.43 24.84 -18.05
C VAL A 307 -19.52 25.74 -17.47
N ARG A 308 -19.53 27.02 -17.85
CA ARG A 308 -20.57 27.98 -17.44
C ARG A 308 -21.96 27.54 -17.92
N ARG A 309 -22.11 27.07 -19.16
CA ARG A 309 -23.39 26.57 -19.69
C ARG A 309 -23.88 25.33 -18.93
N THR A 310 -23.02 24.33 -18.77
CA THR A 310 -23.39 23.09 -18.07
C THR A 310 -23.78 23.33 -16.61
N ALA A 311 -23.11 24.24 -15.91
CA ALA A 311 -23.49 24.63 -14.55
C ALA A 311 -24.79 25.46 -14.48
N ASP A 312 -25.07 26.30 -15.48
CA ASP A 312 -26.35 27.03 -15.61
C ASP A 312 -27.52 26.08 -15.98
N GLU A 313 -27.26 25.03 -16.74
CA GLU A 313 -28.22 23.94 -17.03
C GLU A 313 -28.52 23.09 -15.78
N ALA A 314 -27.48 22.69 -15.04
CA ALA A 314 -27.60 21.97 -13.77
C ALA A 314 -28.43 22.77 -12.74
N ALA A 315 -28.05 24.03 -12.50
CA ALA A 315 -28.73 24.92 -11.56
C ALA A 315 -30.23 25.15 -11.90
N LYS A 316 -30.64 25.00 -13.17
CA LYS A 316 -32.04 25.04 -13.60
C LYS A 316 -32.79 23.72 -13.43
N ALA A 317 -32.09 22.59 -13.51
CA ALA A 317 -32.68 21.26 -13.29
C ALA A 317 -32.95 20.97 -11.81
N THR A 318 -32.11 21.51 -10.91
CA THR A 318 -32.18 21.26 -9.47
C THR A 318 -33.24 22.12 -8.76
N LYS A 319 -34.30 21.48 -8.25
CA LYS A 319 -35.33 22.13 -7.43
C LYS A 319 -34.72 22.63 -6.11
N GLY A 320 -34.87 23.93 -5.83
CA GLY A 320 -34.28 24.60 -4.67
C GLY A 320 -32.98 25.36 -4.97
N GLY A 321 -32.40 25.17 -6.16
CA GLY A 321 -31.17 25.83 -6.62
C GLY A 321 -29.88 25.15 -6.15
N GLU A 322 -28.78 25.48 -6.82
CA GLU A 322 -27.44 24.96 -6.50
C GLU A 322 -26.54 26.02 -5.86
N LEU A 323 -25.66 25.58 -4.96
CA LEU A 323 -24.61 26.44 -4.40
C LEU A 323 -23.46 26.71 -5.39
N VAL A 324 -23.36 25.90 -6.44
CA VAL A 324 -22.33 25.99 -7.47
C VAL A 324 -22.96 26.57 -8.73
N GLY A 325 -22.97 27.89 -8.86
CA GLY A 325 -23.42 28.54 -10.09
C GLY A 325 -22.39 28.44 -11.23
N PRO A 326 -22.71 28.99 -12.41
CA PRO A 326 -21.77 29.08 -13.54
C PRO A 326 -20.47 29.79 -13.18
N ASP A 327 -20.58 30.74 -12.27
CA ASP A 327 -19.52 31.62 -11.80
C ASP A 327 -18.57 30.95 -10.79
N GLU A 328 -19.10 30.05 -9.97
CA GLU A 328 -18.35 29.15 -9.08
C GLU A 328 -17.66 28.06 -9.91
N ALA A 329 -18.39 27.42 -10.84
CA ALA A 329 -17.86 26.39 -11.73
C ALA A 329 -16.70 26.92 -12.60
N SER A 330 -16.82 28.15 -13.10
CA SER A 330 -15.76 28.87 -13.83
C SER A 330 -14.49 29.03 -12.98
N LEU A 331 -14.62 29.42 -11.70
CA LEU A 331 -13.48 29.58 -10.78
C LEU A 331 -12.82 28.21 -10.49
N LEU A 332 -13.63 27.20 -10.16
CA LEU A 332 -13.16 25.84 -9.87
C LEU A 332 -12.41 25.22 -11.07
N TYR A 333 -12.89 25.46 -12.29
CA TYR A 333 -12.23 25.04 -13.51
C TYR A 333 -10.85 25.70 -13.68
N VAL A 334 -10.74 27.02 -13.49
CA VAL A 334 -9.45 27.73 -13.59
C VAL A 334 -8.48 27.30 -12.49
N LEU A 335 -8.94 27.08 -11.27
CA LEU A 335 -8.12 26.53 -10.18
C LEU A 335 -7.63 25.10 -10.48
N LYS A 336 -8.44 24.29 -11.18
CA LYS A 336 -8.05 22.96 -11.68
C LYS A 336 -7.03 23.06 -12.81
N LEU A 337 -7.17 24.02 -13.73
CA LEU A 337 -6.18 24.32 -14.77
C LEU A 337 -4.84 24.78 -14.18
N LEU A 338 -4.84 25.66 -13.18
CA LEU A 338 -3.61 26.09 -12.48
C LEU A 338 -2.82 24.90 -11.91
N ALA A 339 -3.50 23.99 -11.21
CA ALA A 339 -2.89 22.76 -10.70
C ALA A 339 -2.39 21.83 -11.83
N GLN A 340 -3.10 21.79 -12.96
CA GLN A 340 -2.70 21.03 -14.13
C GLN A 340 -1.46 21.65 -14.81
N THR A 341 -1.39 22.96 -14.99
CA THR A 341 -0.24 23.68 -15.54
C THR A 341 1.02 23.43 -14.72
N VAL A 342 0.91 23.43 -13.39
CA VAL A 342 2.02 23.03 -12.50
C VAL A 342 2.47 21.60 -12.78
N THR A 343 1.52 20.66 -12.90
CA THR A 343 1.83 19.25 -13.19
C THR A 343 2.50 19.08 -14.55
N ASP A 344 2.01 19.80 -15.56
CA ASP A 344 2.54 19.81 -16.93
C ASP A 344 3.97 20.39 -16.98
N TYR A 345 4.20 21.53 -16.32
CA TYR A 345 5.53 22.13 -16.22
C TYR A 345 6.55 21.18 -15.60
N ILE A 346 6.19 20.56 -14.47
CA ILE A 346 7.07 19.57 -13.83
C ILE A 346 7.32 18.39 -14.76
N GLY A 347 6.30 17.91 -15.46
CA GLY A 347 6.42 16.88 -16.49
C GLY A 347 7.46 17.26 -17.56
N SER A 348 7.35 18.48 -18.11
CA SER A 348 8.28 19.04 -19.11
C SER A 348 9.73 19.06 -18.63
N VAL A 349 10.03 19.67 -17.48
CA VAL A 349 11.42 19.74 -16.99
C VAL A 349 11.96 18.38 -16.53
N THR A 350 11.10 17.47 -16.07
CA THR A 350 11.49 16.10 -15.70
C THR A 350 11.74 15.24 -16.94
N TYR A 351 10.97 15.43 -18.01
CA TYR A 351 11.18 14.77 -19.30
C TYR A 351 12.56 15.12 -19.90
N LEU A 352 12.99 16.39 -19.82
CA LEU A 352 14.33 16.81 -20.25
C LEU A 352 15.47 16.15 -19.45
N GLU A 353 15.30 16.04 -18.12
CA GLU A 353 16.27 15.35 -17.25
C GLU A 353 16.31 13.83 -17.52
N ASN A 354 15.16 13.20 -17.76
CA ASN A 354 15.08 11.79 -18.11
C ASN A 354 15.73 11.52 -19.48
N MET A 355 15.50 12.38 -20.48
CA MET A 355 16.18 12.30 -21.78
C MET A 355 17.70 12.42 -21.63
N LEU A 356 18.19 13.36 -20.82
CA LEU A 356 19.62 13.51 -20.50
C LEU A 356 20.19 12.25 -19.84
N ARG A 357 19.44 11.66 -18.89
CA ARG A 357 19.82 10.40 -18.23
C ARG A 357 19.91 9.25 -19.23
N SER A 358 18.92 9.05 -20.10
CA SER A 358 18.94 7.99 -21.11
C SER A 358 20.05 8.18 -22.15
N GLN A 359 20.38 9.42 -22.52
CA GLN A 359 21.53 9.73 -23.38
C GLN A 359 22.86 9.37 -22.69
N LEU A 360 22.99 9.62 -21.38
CA LEU A 360 24.17 9.24 -20.60
C LEU A 360 24.27 7.71 -20.44
N GLU A 361 23.17 7.03 -20.14
CA GLU A 361 23.12 5.56 -20.05
C GLU A 361 23.50 4.90 -21.38
N ALA A 362 23.02 5.43 -22.51
CA ALA A 362 23.40 4.96 -23.84
C ALA A 362 24.88 5.21 -24.18
N ALA A 363 25.46 6.33 -23.72
CA ALA A 363 26.87 6.66 -23.95
C ALA A 363 27.85 5.86 -23.06
N VAL A 364 27.46 5.57 -21.81
CA VAL A 364 28.26 4.79 -20.84
C VAL A 364 28.05 3.28 -21.00
N GLY A 365 26.90 2.86 -21.54
CA GLY A 365 26.57 1.47 -21.87
C GLY A 365 26.02 0.61 -20.72
N ARG A 366 26.10 1.06 -19.46
CA ARG A 366 25.50 0.38 -18.29
C ARG A 366 25.28 1.37 -17.14
N GLU A 367 24.14 1.29 -16.44
CA GLU A 367 23.95 1.93 -15.13
C GLU A 367 24.66 1.10 -14.04
N LEU A 368 25.45 1.76 -13.18
CA LEU A 368 26.08 1.12 -12.02
C LEU A 368 25.09 0.95 -10.87
N THR A 369 24.37 -0.17 -10.88
CA THR A 369 23.44 -0.55 -9.80
C THR A 369 24.16 -1.14 -8.59
N ALA A 370 23.44 -1.32 -7.48
CA ALA A 370 23.96 -2.02 -6.30
C ALA A 370 24.38 -3.47 -6.60
N ASP A 371 23.75 -4.11 -7.60
CA ASP A 371 24.14 -5.44 -8.08
C ASP A 371 25.50 -5.41 -8.78
N ALA A 372 25.74 -4.41 -9.65
CA ALA A 372 27.03 -4.24 -10.32
C ALA A 372 28.17 -3.97 -9.32
N PHE A 373 27.88 -3.25 -8.23
CA PHE A 373 28.85 -3.04 -7.16
C PHE A 373 29.09 -4.30 -6.31
N GLU A 374 28.04 -5.09 -6.03
CA GLU A 374 28.19 -6.39 -5.37
C GLU A 374 29.02 -7.36 -6.23
N GLU A 375 28.75 -7.47 -7.55
CA GLU A 375 29.56 -8.22 -8.51
C GLU A 375 31.05 -7.83 -8.46
N TYR A 376 31.33 -6.52 -8.45
CA TYR A 376 32.68 -5.96 -8.35
C TYR A 376 33.36 -6.35 -7.02
N VAL A 377 32.67 -6.20 -5.90
CA VAL A 377 33.16 -6.59 -4.57
C VAL A 377 33.45 -8.09 -4.52
N LEU A 378 32.55 -8.93 -5.05
CA LEU A 378 32.71 -10.38 -5.13
C LEU A 378 33.87 -10.83 -6.02
N TYR A 379 34.27 -10.03 -7.00
CA TYR A 379 35.48 -10.24 -7.78
C TYR A 379 36.73 -9.91 -6.94
N HIS A 380 36.77 -8.73 -6.31
CA HIS A 380 37.91 -8.29 -5.50
C HIS A 380 38.12 -9.12 -4.23
N ASP A 381 37.06 -9.60 -3.57
CA ASP A 381 37.15 -10.50 -2.41
C ASP A 381 37.92 -11.80 -2.74
N ARG A 382 37.91 -12.25 -4.00
CA ARG A 382 38.69 -13.43 -4.44
C ARG A 382 40.19 -13.15 -4.51
N LEU A 383 40.57 -11.90 -4.70
CA LEU A 383 41.97 -11.44 -4.79
C LEU A 383 42.51 -11.01 -3.42
N LEU A 384 41.68 -10.38 -2.59
CA LEU A 384 42.07 -9.77 -1.32
C LEU A 384 42.14 -10.76 -0.14
N PHE A 385 41.21 -11.71 -0.04
CA PHE A 385 41.15 -12.64 1.08
C PHE A 385 41.88 -13.96 0.78
N SER A 386 42.47 -14.60 1.80
CA SER A 386 42.85 -16.02 1.71
C SER A 386 41.60 -16.90 1.62
N PRO A 387 41.71 -18.16 1.14
CA PRO A 387 40.56 -19.07 1.01
C PRO A 387 39.71 -19.21 2.29
N ASP A 388 40.34 -19.18 3.46
CA ASP A 388 39.66 -19.36 4.73
C ASP A 388 38.80 -18.15 5.14
N PHE A 389 39.27 -16.93 4.87
CA PHE A 389 38.60 -15.68 5.24
C PHE A 389 37.64 -15.14 4.17
N LYS A 390 37.59 -15.74 2.97
CA LYS A 390 36.65 -15.34 1.90
C LYS A 390 35.21 -15.43 2.38
N PRO A 391 34.37 -14.39 2.15
CA PRO A 391 32.93 -14.47 2.42
C PRO A 391 32.29 -15.69 1.76
N ARG A 392 31.52 -16.46 2.52
CA ARG A 392 30.91 -17.73 2.08
C ARG A 392 29.39 -17.56 1.95
N PRO A 393 28.73 -18.25 1.00
CA PRO A 393 27.26 -18.25 0.94
C PRO A 393 26.69 -18.79 2.25
N PHE A 394 25.68 -18.11 2.81
CA PHE A 394 24.92 -18.61 3.96
C PHE A 394 23.99 -19.74 3.47
N SER A 395 24.55 -20.94 3.38
CA SER A 395 23.82 -22.16 2.98
C SER A 395 24.41 -23.36 3.71
N TYR A 396 23.63 -23.89 4.65
CA TYR A 396 24.01 -24.99 5.52
C TYR A 396 23.16 -26.21 5.24
N ALA A 397 23.80 -27.35 5.00
CA ALA A 397 23.12 -28.63 4.87
C ALA A 397 22.95 -29.26 6.26
N VAL A 398 21.71 -29.53 6.67
CA VAL A 398 21.41 -30.22 7.93
C VAL A 398 21.72 -31.71 7.73
N ARG A 399 22.73 -32.24 8.42
CA ARG A 399 23.25 -33.62 8.26
C ARG A 399 23.56 -34.26 9.61
N ARG A 400 23.19 -35.54 9.77
CA ARG A 400 23.47 -36.34 10.98
C ARG A 400 24.95 -36.63 11.22
N SER A 401 25.74 -36.68 10.16
CA SER A 401 27.19 -36.80 10.20
C SER A 401 27.79 -36.16 8.95
N ALA A 402 29.11 -35.94 8.93
CA ALA A 402 29.80 -35.36 7.78
C ALA A 402 29.63 -36.18 6.49
N SER A 403 29.51 -37.50 6.60
CA SER A 403 29.30 -38.42 5.47
C SER A 403 27.83 -38.70 5.14
N ALA A 404 26.90 -38.42 6.06
CA ALA A 404 25.47 -38.65 5.84
C ALA A 404 24.89 -37.70 4.78
N PHE A 405 23.88 -38.19 4.06
CA PHE A 405 23.08 -37.36 3.15
C PHE A 405 22.29 -36.31 3.96
N PRO A 406 22.12 -35.07 3.46
CA PRO A 406 21.35 -34.06 4.18
C PRO A 406 19.89 -34.45 4.39
N ASP A 407 19.40 -34.23 5.60
CA ASP A 407 17.98 -34.23 5.99
C ASP A 407 17.30 -32.92 5.56
N GLY A 408 18.06 -31.85 5.31
CA GLY A 408 17.52 -30.56 4.88
C GLY A 408 18.59 -29.52 4.57
N SER A 409 18.19 -28.27 4.36
CA SER A 409 19.11 -27.13 4.33
C SER A 409 18.50 -25.86 4.92
N ILE A 410 19.36 -24.94 5.35
CA ILE A 410 19.01 -23.61 5.87
C ILE A 410 19.86 -22.59 5.14
N GLN A 411 19.21 -21.55 4.62
CA GLN A 411 19.83 -20.53 3.77
C GLN A 411 19.26 -19.16 4.12
N ILE A 412 20.07 -18.10 4.02
CA ILE A 412 19.54 -16.73 3.95
C ILE A 412 19.77 -16.28 2.52
N ARG A 413 18.72 -15.91 1.80
CA ARG A 413 18.77 -15.56 0.37
C ARG A 413 18.11 -14.22 0.09
N THR A 414 18.50 -13.57 -1.00
CA THR A 414 17.83 -12.35 -1.49
C THR A 414 16.51 -12.72 -2.17
N ILE A 415 15.41 -12.02 -1.89
CA ILE A 415 14.10 -12.36 -2.47
C ILE A 415 14.13 -12.30 -4.02
N ALA A 416 14.80 -11.30 -4.59
CA ALA A 416 14.84 -11.06 -6.04
C ALA A 416 15.62 -12.14 -6.82
N SER A 417 16.79 -12.57 -6.32
CA SER A 417 17.68 -13.51 -7.01
C SER A 417 17.49 -14.97 -6.59
N LYS A 418 16.86 -15.19 -5.42
CA LYS A 418 16.81 -16.47 -4.69
C LYS A 418 18.19 -17.11 -4.47
N GLN A 419 19.27 -16.34 -4.54
CA GLN A 419 20.63 -16.80 -4.28
C GLN A 419 21.01 -16.55 -2.80
N PRO A 420 21.71 -17.49 -2.14
CA PRO A 420 22.17 -17.29 -0.77
C PRO A 420 23.11 -16.08 -0.67
N ILE A 421 22.86 -15.20 0.31
CA ILE A 421 23.75 -14.07 0.58
C ILE A 421 25.13 -14.56 1.01
N ARG A 422 26.18 -13.77 0.75
CA ARG A 422 27.50 -14.07 1.29
C ARG A 422 27.69 -13.38 2.63
N THR A 423 28.29 -14.11 3.56
CA THR A 423 28.61 -13.64 4.91
C THR A 423 30.07 -13.89 5.21
N LEU A 424 30.67 -13.01 6.01
CA LEU A 424 31.90 -13.35 6.72
C LEU A 424 31.53 -14.37 7.80
N THR A 425 32.19 -15.52 7.81
CA THR A 425 31.89 -16.64 8.70
C THR A 425 33.09 -16.93 9.58
N ARG A 426 32.88 -17.01 10.89
CA ARG A 426 33.88 -17.46 11.86
C ARG A 426 33.34 -18.65 12.63
N ASP A 427 34.08 -19.75 12.63
CA ASP A 427 33.86 -20.83 13.59
C ASP A 427 34.27 -20.35 14.98
N VAL A 428 33.34 -20.41 15.93
CA VAL A 428 33.55 -20.00 17.32
C VAL A 428 33.60 -21.20 18.28
N THR A 429 33.36 -22.42 17.80
CA THR A 429 33.32 -23.67 18.59
C THR A 429 34.59 -23.87 19.44
N LEU A 430 35.76 -23.54 18.88
CA LEU A 430 37.05 -23.65 19.58
C LEU A 430 37.31 -22.54 20.62
N ASN A 431 36.66 -21.37 20.49
CA ASN A 431 36.88 -20.22 21.37
C ASN A 431 35.94 -20.20 22.58
N THR A 432 34.79 -20.88 22.48
CA THR A 432 33.79 -21.01 23.54
C THR A 432 33.46 -22.49 23.78
N PRO A 433 34.36 -23.25 24.42
CA PRO A 433 34.16 -24.67 24.70
C PRO A 433 33.12 -24.88 25.82
N GLY A 434 32.27 -25.90 25.66
CA GLY A 434 31.16 -26.21 26.57
C GLY A 434 29.79 -25.96 25.93
N PRO A 435 28.74 -26.75 26.25
CA PRO A 435 27.48 -26.77 25.52
C PRO A 435 26.68 -25.47 25.66
N VAL A 436 25.84 -25.17 24.67
CA VAL A 436 24.86 -24.06 24.75
C VAL A 436 23.64 -24.54 25.52
N ARG A 437 23.12 -23.70 26.40
CA ARG A 437 21.92 -23.93 27.20
C ARG A 437 20.72 -23.19 26.63
N VAL A 438 19.57 -23.83 26.68
CA VAL A 438 18.24 -23.25 26.44
C VAL A 438 17.37 -23.55 27.64
N ALA A 439 16.79 -22.53 28.25
CA ALA A 439 15.73 -22.69 29.24
C ALA A 439 14.44 -23.17 28.55
N LEU A 440 13.82 -24.22 29.08
CA LEU A 440 12.46 -24.65 28.70
C LEU A 440 11.38 -24.00 29.58
N GLY A 441 11.76 -23.49 30.74
CA GLY A 441 10.87 -22.91 31.75
C GLY A 441 11.66 -22.37 32.93
N GLY A 442 10.98 -22.15 34.07
CA GLY A 442 11.58 -21.49 35.24
C GLY A 442 12.61 -22.32 36.04
N ALA A 443 12.77 -23.61 35.75
CA ALA A 443 13.68 -24.52 36.46
C ALA A 443 14.52 -25.43 35.55
N ASP A 444 14.06 -25.72 34.32
CA ASP A 444 14.66 -26.72 33.44
C ASP A 444 15.40 -26.09 32.26
N SER A 445 16.60 -26.60 31.97
CA SER A 445 17.41 -26.20 30.82
C SER A 445 17.95 -27.41 30.04
N ILE A 446 17.81 -27.42 28.73
CA ILE A 446 18.51 -28.36 27.84
C ILE A 446 19.90 -27.80 27.52
N ALA A 447 20.92 -28.64 27.64
CA ALA A 447 22.25 -28.40 27.09
C ALA A 447 22.41 -29.14 25.75
N PHE A 448 22.84 -28.45 24.70
CA PHE A 448 23.16 -29.04 23.40
C PHE A 448 24.56 -28.65 22.95
N ASP A 449 25.20 -29.56 22.23
CA ASP A 449 26.53 -29.38 21.66
C ASP A 449 26.50 -29.49 20.14
N GLY A 450 27.49 -28.89 19.49
CA GLY A 450 27.56 -28.79 18.04
C GLY A 450 28.39 -27.59 17.57
N PRO A 451 28.70 -27.55 16.26
CA PRO A 451 29.50 -26.47 15.67
C PRO A 451 28.75 -25.15 15.70
N ARG A 452 29.45 -24.08 16.07
CA ARG A 452 28.91 -22.72 16.21
C ARG A 452 29.60 -21.78 15.23
N TYR A 453 28.79 -21.04 14.47
CA TYR A 453 29.28 -20.10 13.47
C TYR A 453 28.72 -18.70 13.74
N ALA A 454 29.61 -17.73 13.87
CA ALA A 454 29.25 -16.31 13.84
C ALA A 454 29.24 -15.83 12.39
N HIS A 455 28.17 -15.12 12.01
CA HIS A 455 27.97 -14.60 10.66
C HIS A 455 27.82 -13.08 10.67
N ALA A 456 28.53 -12.40 9.77
CA ALA A 456 28.33 -10.99 9.49
C ALA A 456 27.93 -10.79 8.02
N TYR A 457 26.81 -10.12 7.80
CA TYR A 457 26.35 -9.65 6.49
C TYR A 457 26.58 -8.14 6.37
N ARG A 458 27.17 -7.71 5.25
CA ARG A 458 27.37 -6.28 4.93
C ARG A 458 26.46 -5.92 3.76
N ALA A 459 25.28 -5.38 4.04
CA ALA A 459 24.43 -4.79 3.03
C ALA A 459 25.14 -3.58 2.37
N GLN A 460 25.05 -3.47 1.04
CA GLN A 460 25.57 -2.35 0.29
C GLN A 460 24.40 -1.65 -0.42
N THR A 461 24.28 -0.34 -0.20
CA THR A 461 23.23 0.50 -0.79
C THR A 461 23.81 1.82 -1.25
N PHE A 462 23.21 2.40 -2.29
CA PHE A 462 23.43 3.80 -2.63
C PHE A 462 22.56 4.70 -1.73
N SER A 463 22.96 5.96 -1.57
CA SER A 463 22.19 6.94 -0.79
C SER A 463 20.74 7.02 -1.27
N GLY A 464 19.78 6.94 -0.34
CA GLY A 464 18.35 6.92 -0.63
C GLY A 464 17.77 5.58 -1.11
N ALA A 465 18.59 4.53 -1.29
CA ALA A 465 18.12 3.18 -1.59
C ALA A 465 18.00 2.33 -0.31
N THR A 466 16.90 1.57 -0.19
CA THR A 466 16.72 0.59 0.88
C THR A 466 17.58 -0.66 0.64
N PRO A 467 18.07 -1.33 1.70
CA PRO A 467 18.78 -2.61 1.55
C PRO A 467 17.88 -3.65 0.89
N LYS A 468 18.50 -4.59 0.14
CA LYS A 468 17.77 -5.67 -0.54
C LYS A 468 17.03 -6.50 0.52
N PRO A 469 15.73 -6.80 0.33
CA PRO A 469 15.01 -7.64 1.27
C PRO A 469 15.56 -9.07 1.22
N LEU A 470 15.70 -9.66 2.41
CA LEU A 470 16.22 -11.01 2.58
C LEU A 470 15.13 -11.93 3.13
N GLU A 471 15.30 -13.23 2.92
CA GLU A 471 14.47 -14.27 3.52
C GLU A 471 15.36 -15.38 4.09
N LEU A 472 15.06 -15.82 5.31
CA LEU A 472 15.55 -17.05 5.88
C LEU A 472 14.69 -18.18 5.36
N VAL A 473 15.32 -19.18 4.75
CA VAL A 473 14.66 -20.32 4.12
C VAL A 473 15.23 -21.60 4.66
N ALA A 474 14.35 -22.43 5.22
CA ALA A 474 14.71 -23.72 5.79
C ALA A 474 13.82 -24.79 5.16
N ASN A 475 14.43 -25.83 4.59
CA ASN A 475 13.69 -26.91 3.93
C ASN A 475 14.11 -28.29 4.43
N ALA A 476 13.13 -29.16 4.64
CA ALA A 476 13.35 -30.58 4.88
C ALA A 476 13.30 -31.36 3.58
N ARG A 477 13.92 -32.54 3.56
CA ARG A 477 13.72 -33.52 2.50
C ARG A 477 12.61 -34.50 2.88
N HIS A 478 12.30 -35.40 1.96
CA HIS A 478 11.32 -36.46 2.17
C HIS A 478 11.82 -37.46 3.24
N PHE A 479 10.95 -37.85 4.17
CA PHE A 479 11.24 -38.80 5.27
C PHE A 479 12.34 -38.35 6.24
N SER A 480 12.47 -37.04 6.40
CA SER A 480 13.47 -36.38 7.25
C SER A 480 12.87 -35.11 7.85
N GLY A 481 13.35 -34.70 9.02
CA GLY A 481 12.95 -33.47 9.66
C GLY A 481 13.92 -33.03 10.75
N PHE A 482 13.83 -31.76 11.10
CA PHE A 482 14.62 -31.10 12.14
C PHE A 482 13.80 -29.98 12.79
N VAL A 483 14.17 -29.60 14.01
CA VAL A 483 13.62 -28.41 14.68
C VAL A 483 14.53 -27.23 14.37
N LEU A 484 13.92 -26.12 13.94
CA LEU A 484 14.55 -24.81 13.86
C LEU A 484 14.06 -23.96 15.04
N LEU A 485 14.99 -23.51 15.88
CA LEU A 485 14.72 -22.49 16.89
C LEU A 485 15.26 -21.14 16.40
N VAL A 486 14.48 -20.08 16.59
CA VAL A 486 14.83 -18.69 16.28
C VAL A 486 14.72 -17.89 17.56
N GLY A 487 15.70 -17.04 17.85
CA GLY A 487 15.74 -16.28 19.10
C GLY A 487 17.01 -15.48 19.26
N LYS A 488 17.47 -15.30 20.50
CA LYS A 488 18.58 -14.42 20.86
C LYS A 488 19.73 -15.16 21.51
N VAL A 489 20.95 -14.80 21.13
CA VAL A 489 22.16 -15.23 21.84
C VAL A 489 22.41 -14.25 22.98
N VAL A 490 22.23 -14.70 24.23
CA VAL A 490 22.36 -13.86 25.43
C VAL A 490 23.79 -13.91 25.96
N ALA A 491 24.40 -15.10 25.95
CA ALA A 491 25.79 -15.32 26.33
C ALA A 491 26.46 -16.33 25.37
N ALA A 492 27.76 -16.59 25.58
CA ALA A 492 28.53 -17.55 24.78
C ALA A 492 27.99 -19.00 24.87
N ASP A 493 27.32 -19.31 25.98
CA ASP A 493 26.76 -20.60 26.36
C ASP A 493 25.25 -20.53 26.62
N GLU A 494 24.56 -19.43 26.30
CA GLU A 494 23.13 -19.24 26.56
C GLU A 494 22.37 -18.70 25.33
N PHE A 495 21.34 -19.44 24.91
CA PHE A 495 20.42 -19.08 23.85
C PHE A 495 18.98 -19.02 24.40
N GLN A 496 18.29 -17.91 24.12
CA GLN A 496 16.89 -17.71 24.48
C GLN A 496 16.04 -17.87 23.22
N PRO A 497 15.26 -18.96 23.07
CA PRO A 497 14.38 -19.14 21.93
C PRO A 497 13.14 -18.25 22.05
N ASP A 498 12.83 -17.50 20.99
CA ASP A 498 11.57 -16.76 20.86
C ASP A 498 10.52 -17.63 20.12
N HIS A 499 10.96 -18.44 19.15
CA HIS A 499 10.11 -19.31 18.33
C HIS A 499 10.77 -20.66 18.06
N ALA A 500 9.95 -21.71 17.93
CA ALA A 500 10.37 -23.07 17.60
C ALA A 500 9.45 -23.65 16.51
N ILE A 501 10.03 -24.24 15.46
CA ILE A 501 9.28 -24.82 14.33
C ILE A 501 9.89 -26.17 13.97
N ILE A 502 9.03 -27.18 13.79
CA ILE A 502 9.42 -28.48 13.22
C ILE A 502 9.25 -28.40 11.70
N ILE A 503 10.28 -28.76 10.94
CA ILE A 503 10.29 -28.76 9.47
C ILE A 503 10.54 -30.19 9.02
N GLN A 504 9.63 -30.79 8.25
CA GLN A 504 9.70 -32.21 7.89
C GLN A 504 9.18 -32.51 6.47
N ASN A 505 9.41 -33.72 5.96
CA ASN A 505 8.66 -34.31 4.85
C ASN A 505 8.43 -33.46 3.57
N LYS A 506 9.44 -32.67 3.16
CA LYS A 506 9.44 -31.69 2.02
C LYS A 506 8.88 -30.29 2.32
N ASP A 507 8.63 -29.94 3.58
CA ASP A 507 8.29 -28.57 3.98
C ASP A 507 9.39 -27.57 3.54
N GLU A 508 8.97 -26.39 3.05
CA GLU A 508 9.81 -25.21 2.86
C GLU A 508 9.24 -24.07 3.72
N LEU A 509 9.96 -23.71 4.78
CA LEU A 509 9.69 -22.55 5.62
C LEU A 509 10.41 -21.33 5.04
N ILE A 510 9.67 -20.24 4.80
CA ILE A 510 10.20 -18.96 4.31
C ILE A 510 9.82 -17.86 5.31
N ILE A 511 10.83 -17.24 5.93
CA ILE A 511 10.67 -16.14 6.89
C ILE A 511 11.31 -14.88 6.30
N PRO A 512 10.53 -13.83 5.95
CA PRO A 512 11.09 -12.57 5.47
C PRO A 512 11.82 -11.83 6.61
N LEU A 513 13.03 -11.36 6.33
CA LEU A 513 13.89 -10.66 7.29
C LEU A 513 13.78 -9.14 7.11
N ILE A 514 13.27 -8.47 8.13
CA ILE A 514 13.15 -6.99 8.16
C ILE A 514 14.50 -6.41 8.61
N LEU A 515 15.24 -5.83 7.67
CA LEU A 515 16.54 -5.20 7.94
C LEU A 515 16.37 -3.73 8.34
N ASN A 516 16.32 -3.47 9.64
CA ASN A 516 16.36 -2.11 10.18
C ASN A 516 17.82 -1.66 10.40
N PRO A 517 18.34 -0.68 9.65
CA PRO A 517 19.69 -0.18 9.88
C PRO A 517 19.77 0.57 11.20
N LEU A 518 20.70 0.18 12.08
CA LEU A 518 21.05 0.95 13.27
C LEU A 518 22.01 2.09 12.89
N PRO A 519 21.84 3.31 13.43
CA PRO A 519 22.73 4.43 13.13
C PRO A 519 24.16 4.15 13.62
N THR A 520 25.16 4.60 12.88
CA THR A 520 26.58 4.43 13.25
C THR A 520 26.92 5.12 14.56
N PRO A 521 28.03 4.76 15.25
CA PRO A 521 28.45 5.42 16.48
C PRO A 521 28.43 6.94 16.41
N LYS A 522 28.94 7.49 15.29
CA LYS A 522 29.00 8.93 15.01
C LYS A 522 27.63 9.54 14.70
N GLU A 523 26.87 9.03 13.73
CA GLU A 523 25.57 9.62 13.34
C GLU A 523 24.60 9.71 14.52
N PHE A 524 24.64 8.71 15.42
CA PHE A 524 23.87 8.76 16.66
C PHE A 524 24.37 9.84 17.62
N ALA A 525 25.69 9.99 17.79
CA ALA A 525 26.28 11.03 18.64
C ALA A 525 25.89 12.44 18.13
N ASP A 526 26.05 12.68 16.84
CA ASP A 526 25.66 13.91 16.15
C ASP A 526 24.14 14.18 16.32
N ALA A 527 23.30 13.13 16.27
CA ALA A 527 21.84 13.24 16.45
C ALA A 527 21.40 13.52 17.90
N ILE A 528 22.12 13.02 18.92
CA ILE A 528 21.79 13.27 20.35
C ILE A 528 22.45 14.53 20.91
N GLU A 529 23.40 15.14 20.20
CA GLU A 529 24.13 16.34 20.65
C GLU A 529 23.18 17.53 20.90
N SER A 530 22.15 17.66 20.07
CA SER A 530 21.11 18.71 20.20
C SER A 530 19.99 18.40 21.19
N LEU A 531 19.95 17.19 21.76
CA LEU A 531 18.91 16.76 22.72
C LEU A 531 19.24 17.19 24.16
N SER A 532 18.19 17.34 24.98
CA SER A 532 18.34 17.63 26.40
C SER A 532 19.05 16.48 27.15
N PRO A 533 19.67 16.73 28.33
CA PRO A 533 20.40 15.69 29.06
C PRO A 533 19.57 14.44 29.39
N GLU A 534 18.29 14.62 29.75
CA GLU A 534 17.36 13.51 30.05
C GLU A 534 17.01 12.70 28.80
N GLN A 535 16.73 13.37 27.68
CA GLN A 535 16.50 12.72 26.39
C GLN A 535 17.75 11.98 25.90
N ARG A 536 18.93 12.57 26.09
CA ARG A 536 20.21 11.96 25.75
C ARG A 536 20.46 10.69 26.55
N ALA A 537 20.30 10.74 27.88
CA ALA A 537 20.44 9.57 28.74
C ALA A 537 19.45 8.46 28.38
N PHE A 538 18.19 8.81 28.05
CA PHE A 538 17.21 7.85 27.53
C PHE A 538 17.66 7.25 26.19
N CYS A 539 18.09 8.05 25.22
CA CYS A 539 18.57 7.58 23.92
C CYS A 539 19.81 6.68 24.06
N GLU A 540 20.77 7.03 24.92
CA GLU A 540 21.97 6.24 25.19
C GLU A 540 21.62 4.89 25.84
N ALA A 541 20.74 4.88 26.86
CA ALA A 541 20.25 3.65 27.47
C ALA A 541 19.45 2.78 26.48
N PHE A 542 18.60 3.40 25.66
CA PHE A 542 17.83 2.70 24.62
C PHE A 542 18.74 2.12 23.53
N ARG A 543 19.81 2.83 23.14
CA ARG A 543 20.83 2.32 22.22
C ARG A 543 21.62 1.17 22.83
N ALA A 544 22.02 1.28 24.10
CA ALA A 544 22.69 0.20 24.81
C ALA A 544 21.82 -1.06 24.83
N MET A 545 20.52 -0.92 25.10
CA MET A 545 19.53 -2.01 25.04
C MET A 545 19.34 -2.58 23.62
N GLN A 546 19.31 -1.72 22.59
CA GLN A 546 19.25 -2.17 21.18
C GLN A 546 20.50 -2.99 20.78
N LEU A 547 21.68 -2.59 21.25
CA LEU A 547 22.94 -3.29 20.97
C LEU A 547 23.12 -4.56 21.83
N SER A 548 22.63 -4.58 23.07
CA SER A 548 22.72 -5.76 23.94
C SER A 548 21.77 -6.89 23.53
N SER A 549 20.76 -6.62 22.70
CA SER A 549 19.76 -7.60 22.23
C SER A 549 19.82 -7.88 20.71
N SER A 550 20.85 -7.44 19.98
CA SER A 550 20.85 -7.50 18.51
C SER A 550 21.31 -8.82 17.89
N LEU A 551 21.87 -9.76 18.66
CA LEU A 551 22.36 -11.04 18.13
C LEU A 551 21.22 -12.06 17.96
N CYS A 552 20.61 -12.05 16.78
CA CYS A 552 19.71 -13.11 16.33
C CYS A 552 20.50 -14.43 16.19
N GLY A 553 20.01 -15.48 16.84
CA GLY A 553 20.55 -16.84 16.77
C GLY A 553 19.57 -17.82 16.12
N LEU A 554 20.14 -18.78 15.40
CA LEU A 554 19.42 -19.90 14.80
C LEU A 554 20.02 -21.20 15.36
N VAL A 555 19.20 -22.03 15.99
CA VAL A 555 19.61 -23.35 16.51
C VAL A 555 18.88 -24.45 15.75
N VAL A 556 19.61 -25.51 15.40
CA VAL A 556 19.13 -26.60 14.55
C VAL A 556 19.25 -27.92 15.30
N ILE A 557 18.12 -28.51 15.67
CA ILE A 557 18.08 -29.78 16.43
C ILE A 557 17.63 -30.90 15.50
N GLN A 558 18.43 -31.95 15.40
CA GLN A 558 18.19 -33.06 14.48
C GLN A 558 17.33 -34.13 15.15
N LEU A 559 16.18 -34.46 14.56
CA LEU A 559 15.19 -35.34 15.20
C LEU A 559 15.67 -36.79 15.29
N LYS A 560 16.15 -37.40 14.19
CA LYS A 560 16.47 -38.85 14.21
C LYS A 560 17.54 -39.23 15.24
N PRO A 561 18.69 -38.52 15.36
CA PRO A 561 19.68 -38.84 16.40
C PRO A 561 19.17 -38.62 17.82
N ALA A 562 18.24 -37.67 18.04
CA ALA A 562 17.60 -37.48 19.34
C ALA A 562 16.66 -38.64 19.67
N ILE A 563 15.81 -39.05 18.73
CA ILE A 563 14.91 -40.20 18.88
C ILE A 563 15.69 -41.50 19.10
N GLU A 564 16.79 -41.73 18.36
CA GLU A 564 17.65 -42.90 18.54
C GLU A 564 18.18 -42.99 19.98
N LYS A 565 18.69 -41.88 20.53
CA LYS A 565 19.16 -41.81 21.92
C LYS A 565 18.05 -42.06 22.94
N VAL A 566 16.89 -41.41 22.75
CA VAL A 566 15.73 -41.52 23.65
C VAL A 566 15.14 -42.95 23.67
N LEU A 567 15.22 -43.68 22.56
CA LEU A 567 14.74 -45.06 22.46
C LEU A 567 15.81 -46.12 22.82
N ASN A 568 16.97 -45.73 23.36
CA ASN A 568 18.12 -46.61 23.63
C ASN A 568 18.64 -47.37 22.39
N LEU A 569 18.46 -46.80 21.20
CA LEU A 569 18.92 -47.36 19.93
C LEU A 569 20.34 -46.86 19.58
N PRO A 570 21.17 -47.69 18.92
CA PRO A 570 22.49 -47.28 18.46
C PRO A 570 22.39 -46.32 17.26
N ASP A 571 23.37 -45.42 17.14
CA ASP A 571 23.43 -44.40 16.09
C ASP A 571 23.09 -44.94 14.68
N GLY A 572 22.22 -44.20 14.00
CA GLY A 572 21.74 -44.53 12.66
C GLY A 572 20.87 -45.78 12.58
N ALA A 573 20.25 -46.26 13.67
CA ALA A 573 19.24 -47.33 13.63
C ALA A 573 18.03 -46.99 12.76
N LEU A 574 17.53 -45.76 12.83
CA LEU A 574 16.35 -45.30 12.09
C LEU A 574 16.69 -44.83 10.66
N THR A 575 17.94 -44.99 10.21
CA THR A 575 18.39 -44.49 8.90
C THR A 575 17.72 -45.19 7.72
N LYS A 576 17.45 -46.49 7.82
CA LYS A 576 16.73 -47.27 6.79
C LYS A 576 15.25 -47.45 7.08
N GLU A 577 14.79 -47.00 8.25
CA GLU A 577 13.49 -47.32 8.82
C GLU A 577 12.55 -46.13 8.70
N ILE A 578 12.19 -45.81 7.45
CA ILE A 578 11.40 -44.64 7.08
C ILE A 578 10.03 -44.65 7.76
N ALA A 579 9.24 -45.71 7.55
CA ALA A 579 7.88 -45.82 8.08
C ALA A 579 7.87 -45.81 9.63
N LEU A 580 8.84 -46.48 10.26
CA LEU A 580 9.00 -46.47 11.72
C LEU A 580 9.34 -45.07 12.24
N THR A 581 10.20 -44.31 11.55
CA THR A 581 10.50 -42.92 11.97
C THR A 581 9.23 -42.05 11.93
N ASP A 582 8.45 -42.17 10.86
CA ASP A 582 7.24 -41.38 10.64
C ASP A 582 6.16 -41.71 11.68
N GLN A 583 5.97 -43.01 11.99
CA GLN A 583 5.11 -43.48 13.08
C GLN A 583 5.56 -42.97 14.45
N LEU A 584 6.85 -43.05 14.77
CA LEU A 584 7.41 -42.54 16.03
C LEU A 584 7.22 -41.03 16.17
N LEU A 585 7.44 -40.25 15.10
CA LEU A 585 7.20 -38.80 15.10
C LEU A 585 5.72 -38.48 15.35
N ASN A 586 4.80 -39.16 14.68
CA ASN A 586 3.36 -38.96 14.92
C ASN A 586 2.99 -39.36 16.36
N PHE A 587 3.55 -40.45 16.90
CA PHE A 587 3.33 -40.87 18.29
C PHE A 587 3.78 -39.82 19.32
N PHE A 588 4.90 -39.13 19.09
CA PHE A 588 5.36 -38.05 19.99
C PHE A 588 4.62 -36.73 19.79
N ILE A 589 4.21 -36.40 18.55
CA ILE A 589 3.61 -35.10 18.21
C ILE A 589 2.09 -35.11 18.35
N GLU A 590 1.40 -36.07 17.74
CA GLU A 590 -0.07 -36.14 17.69
C GLU A 590 -0.66 -36.82 18.94
N TYR A 591 -0.11 -37.98 19.33
CA TYR A 591 -0.67 -38.82 20.41
C TYR A 591 0.01 -38.60 21.77
N GLN A 592 1.10 -37.82 21.82
CA GLN A 592 1.88 -37.51 23.03
C GLN A 592 2.28 -38.75 23.86
N ILE A 593 2.58 -39.86 23.18
CA ILE A 593 2.96 -41.12 23.82
C ILE A 593 4.32 -40.96 24.52
N SER A 594 4.40 -41.41 25.77
CA SER A 594 5.66 -41.39 26.53
C SER A 594 6.74 -42.21 25.83
N THR A 595 7.93 -41.63 25.77
CA THR A 595 9.13 -42.25 25.19
C THR A 595 9.49 -43.57 25.85
N ASP A 596 9.22 -43.70 27.15
CA ASP A 596 9.56 -44.88 27.95
C ASP A 596 8.73 -46.11 27.53
N MET A 597 7.53 -45.92 26.99
CA MET A 597 6.69 -47.01 26.45
C MET A 597 7.19 -47.54 25.10
N LEU A 598 8.04 -46.78 24.41
CA LEU A 598 8.56 -47.09 23.08
C LEU A 598 10.04 -47.49 23.11
N ALA A 599 10.77 -47.10 24.15
CA ALA A 599 12.20 -47.36 24.30
C ALA A 599 12.53 -48.86 24.41
N TYR A 600 13.78 -49.20 24.11
CA TYR A 600 14.33 -50.52 24.40
C TYR A 600 14.78 -50.60 25.87
N ASP A 601 14.28 -51.61 26.59
CA ASP A 601 14.48 -51.87 28.02
C ASP A 601 15.44 -53.04 28.32
N GLY A 602 15.86 -53.78 27.29
CA GLY A 602 16.75 -54.94 27.42
C GLY A 602 18.25 -54.63 27.55
N PRO A 603 19.11 -55.67 27.58
CA PRO A 603 20.54 -55.51 27.84
C PRO A 603 21.29 -54.65 26.80
N GLN A 604 22.23 -53.82 27.26
CA GLN A 604 22.88 -52.84 26.39
C GLN A 604 23.81 -53.45 25.32
N ASP A 605 24.40 -54.62 25.56
CA ASP A 605 25.34 -55.30 24.64
C ASP A 605 24.66 -56.07 23.49
N VAL A 606 23.34 -55.98 23.37
CA VAL A 606 22.57 -56.65 22.31
C VAL A 606 22.73 -55.95 20.96
N ASP A 607 22.70 -56.72 19.88
CA ASP A 607 22.92 -56.22 18.52
C ASP A 607 21.82 -55.24 18.04
N LYS A 608 22.20 -54.45 17.02
CA LYS A 608 21.38 -53.40 16.43
C LYS A 608 20.03 -53.89 15.88
N ALA A 609 19.95 -55.09 15.32
CA ALA A 609 18.72 -55.59 14.72
C ALA A 609 17.72 -56.07 15.78
N THR A 610 18.19 -56.72 16.85
CA THR A 610 17.34 -57.16 17.96
C THR A 610 16.73 -55.97 18.70
N LYS A 611 17.51 -54.93 19.04
CA LYS A 611 16.97 -53.71 19.67
C LYS A 611 15.90 -53.03 18.82
N LEU A 612 16.15 -52.90 17.51
CA LEU A 612 15.20 -52.33 16.56
C LEU A 612 13.92 -53.18 16.43
N THR A 613 14.04 -54.50 16.53
CA THR A 613 12.88 -55.43 16.45
C THR A 613 11.97 -55.29 17.68
N ALA A 614 12.55 -55.11 18.88
CA ALA A 614 11.78 -54.84 20.09
C ALA A 614 11.00 -53.51 19.99
N VAL A 615 11.66 -52.41 19.60
CA VAL A 615 10.98 -51.11 19.39
C VAL A 615 9.88 -51.20 18.32
N LYS A 616 10.08 -51.95 17.22
CA LYS A 616 9.03 -52.24 16.24
C LYS A 616 7.85 -53.00 16.86
N GLY A 617 8.10 -53.93 17.78
CA GLY A 617 7.06 -54.64 18.54
C GLY A 617 6.24 -53.69 19.42
N HIS A 618 6.90 -52.77 20.14
CA HIS A 618 6.24 -51.76 20.98
C HIS A 618 5.36 -50.84 20.11
N VAL A 619 5.91 -50.32 19.00
CA VAL A 619 5.16 -49.49 18.03
C VAL A 619 3.97 -50.23 17.44
N ALA A 620 4.12 -51.50 17.05
CA ALA A 620 3.03 -52.31 16.52
C ALA A 620 1.92 -52.55 17.56
N SER A 621 2.28 -52.83 18.82
CA SER A 621 1.31 -53.01 19.90
C SER A 621 0.47 -51.76 20.12
N ILE A 622 1.10 -50.58 20.17
CA ILE A 622 0.40 -49.29 20.31
C ILE A 622 -0.43 -48.96 19.06
N THR A 623 0.09 -49.23 17.85
CA THR A 623 -0.65 -49.04 16.59
C THR A 623 -1.96 -49.85 16.59
N ASN A 624 -1.91 -51.10 17.03
CA ASN A 624 -3.09 -51.96 17.10
C ASN A 624 -4.15 -51.42 18.08
N VAL A 625 -3.74 -50.84 19.22
CA VAL A 625 -4.66 -50.20 20.19
C VAL A 625 -5.31 -48.96 19.57
N ILE A 626 -4.53 -48.10 18.90
CA ILE A 626 -5.05 -46.90 18.22
C ILE A 626 -6.00 -47.27 17.08
N GLN A 627 -5.71 -48.32 16.32
CA GLN A 627 -6.59 -48.82 15.25
C GLN A 627 -7.89 -49.39 15.81
N ALA A 628 -7.83 -50.22 16.87
CA ALA A 628 -9.02 -50.77 17.50
C ALA A 628 -9.97 -49.67 18.02
N ALA A 629 -9.43 -48.63 18.67
CA ALA A 629 -10.21 -47.49 19.13
C ALA A 629 -10.86 -46.71 17.97
N ARG A 630 -10.13 -46.50 16.86
CA ARG A 630 -10.67 -45.85 15.66
C ARG A 630 -11.78 -46.66 15.00
N ASP A 631 -11.63 -47.97 14.92
CA ASP A 631 -12.64 -48.87 14.35
C ASP A 631 -13.91 -48.94 15.23
N GLU A 632 -13.76 -48.80 16.55
CA GLU A 632 -14.88 -48.70 17.50
C GLU A 632 -15.61 -47.35 17.39
N ASP A 633 -14.90 -46.22 17.36
CA ASP A 633 -15.49 -44.90 17.14
C ASP A 633 -16.20 -44.80 15.77
N LEU A 634 -15.62 -45.38 14.70
CA LEU A 634 -16.26 -45.44 13.38
C LEU A 634 -17.54 -46.28 13.39
N LYS A 635 -17.58 -47.41 14.11
CA LYS A 635 -18.80 -48.21 14.27
C LYS A 635 -19.87 -47.46 15.05
N ARG A 636 -19.52 -46.86 16.19
CA ARG A 636 -20.46 -46.06 16.98
C ARG A 636 -21.06 -44.92 16.15
N THR A 637 -20.23 -44.21 15.39
CA THR A 637 -20.68 -43.11 14.50
C THR A 637 -21.58 -43.63 13.36
N ALA A 638 -21.31 -44.82 12.82
CA ALA A 638 -22.16 -45.44 11.80
C ALA A 638 -23.49 -45.94 12.39
N GLU A 639 -23.50 -46.51 13.59
CA GLU A 639 -24.68 -46.92 14.32
C GLU A 639 -25.56 -45.71 14.70
N GLU A 640 -24.97 -44.62 15.17
CA GLU A 640 -25.65 -43.33 15.40
C GLU A 640 -26.24 -42.74 14.10
N ALA A 641 -25.56 -42.90 12.95
CA ALA A 641 -26.08 -42.45 11.66
C ALA A 641 -27.23 -43.31 11.12
N VAL A 642 -27.20 -44.63 11.38
CA VAL A 642 -28.31 -45.55 11.05
C VAL A 642 -29.50 -45.30 11.98
N HIS A 643 -29.27 -45.13 13.28
CA HIS A 643 -30.32 -44.80 14.25
C HIS A 643 -30.97 -43.44 13.94
N ARG A 644 -30.19 -42.46 13.46
CA ARG A 644 -30.74 -41.17 13.01
C ARG A 644 -31.66 -41.35 11.80
N LYS A 645 -31.24 -42.12 10.81
CA LYS A 645 -32.10 -42.44 9.65
C LYS A 645 -33.35 -43.20 10.03
N MET A 646 -33.28 -44.14 10.97
CA MET A 646 -34.46 -44.85 11.44
C MET A 646 -35.46 -43.93 12.15
N LEU A 647 -35.00 -42.90 12.87
CA LEU A 647 -35.90 -41.87 13.42
C LEU A 647 -36.48 -40.97 12.33
N GLU A 648 -35.71 -40.63 11.30
CA GLU A 648 -36.19 -39.87 10.13
C GLU A 648 -37.23 -40.69 9.33
N ASP A 649 -37.03 -42.01 9.19
CA ASP A 649 -37.97 -42.92 8.51
C ASP A 649 -39.24 -43.20 9.39
N GLU A 650 -39.13 -43.24 10.73
CA GLU A 650 -40.26 -43.42 11.65
C GLU A 650 -41.18 -42.18 11.73
N GLU A 651 -40.67 -40.96 11.46
CA GLU A 651 -41.51 -39.74 11.39
C GLU A 651 -42.38 -39.68 10.12
N ASP A 652 -42.04 -40.41 9.05
CA ASP A 652 -42.78 -40.45 7.79
C ASP A 652 -43.91 -41.53 7.76
N ASP A 653 -43.87 -42.56 8.62
CA ASP A 653 -44.78 -43.71 8.59
C ASP A 653 -46.15 -43.46 9.30
N ASP A 654 -46.33 -42.32 9.97
CA ASP A 654 -47.51 -41.98 10.79
C ASP A 654 -48.64 -41.19 10.03
N LEU A 655 -48.65 -41.25 8.68
CA LEU A 655 -49.61 -40.52 7.81
C LEU A 655 -50.54 -41.41 6.94
N ASP A 656 -51.68 -41.79 7.54
CA ASP A 656 -53.02 -42.17 7.01
C ASP A 656 -53.17 -42.83 5.60
N PRO A 657 -53.63 -44.10 5.50
CA PRO A 657 -53.77 -44.82 4.23
C PRO A 657 -55.21 -44.86 3.65
N HIS A 658 -55.55 -43.98 2.69
CA HIS A 658 -56.66 -44.22 1.74
C HIS A 658 -56.57 -43.46 0.38
N SER A 659 -55.71 -43.95 -0.54
CA SER A 659 -55.94 -44.26 -1.99
C SER A 659 -56.71 -43.28 -2.96
N PRO A 660 -56.50 -43.28 -4.31
CA PRO A 660 -55.99 -44.40 -5.14
C PRO A 660 -55.09 -44.12 -6.40
N ILE A 661 -54.13 -45.03 -6.66
CA ILE A 661 -53.67 -45.63 -7.95
C ILE A 661 -53.18 -44.65 -9.08
N VAL A 662 -51.99 -44.78 -9.69
CA VAL A 662 -51.57 -45.59 -10.88
C VAL A 662 -50.11 -45.16 -11.18
N GLU A 663 -49.08 -45.97 -11.45
CA GLU A 663 -48.81 -47.43 -11.41
C GLU A 663 -47.28 -47.68 -11.32
N SER A 664 -46.82 -48.94 -11.39
CA SER A 664 -45.42 -49.34 -11.68
C SER A 664 -45.45 -50.72 -12.36
N PRO A 665 -44.51 -51.07 -13.26
CA PRO A 665 -43.31 -51.84 -12.86
C PRO A 665 -42.08 -51.58 -13.81
N ALA A 666 -40.92 -52.26 -13.82
CA ALA A 666 -40.47 -53.50 -13.17
C ALA A 666 -38.92 -53.67 -13.18
N TYR A 667 -38.42 -54.45 -12.21
CA TYR A 667 -37.24 -55.35 -12.24
C TYR A 667 -35.79 -54.84 -12.40
N ALA A 668 -34.93 -55.50 -11.61
CA ALA A 668 -33.48 -55.31 -11.48
C ALA A 668 -32.66 -56.14 -12.48
N HIS A 669 -31.42 -55.71 -12.75
CA HIS A 669 -30.24 -56.56 -12.52
C HIS A 669 -28.90 -55.77 -12.54
N VAL A 670 -27.93 -56.33 -11.80
CA VAL A 670 -26.51 -55.98 -11.59
C VAL A 670 -25.65 -56.47 -12.79
N PRO A 671 -24.35 -56.08 -13.03
CA PRO A 671 -23.50 -54.94 -12.62
C PRO A 671 -22.85 -54.18 -13.83
N SER A 672 -21.89 -53.29 -13.50
CA SER A 672 -20.59 -53.09 -14.20
C SER A 672 -20.41 -51.90 -15.16
N GLY A 673 -19.24 -51.26 -15.03
CA GLY A 673 -18.43 -50.72 -16.12
C GLY A 673 -18.85 -49.38 -16.75
N GLY A 674 -17.90 -48.45 -16.83
CA GLY A 674 -17.93 -47.40 -17.87
C GLY A 674 -17.99 -45.96 -17.37
N ILE A 675 -16.81 -45.31 -17.34
CA ILE A 675 -16.61 -43.88 -17.62
C ILE A 675 -17.43 -43.51 -18.88
N PRO A 676 -18.26 -42.44 -18.90
CA PRO A 676 -17.82 -41.17 -19.52
C PRO A 676 -18.50 -39.91 -18.87
N PRO A 677 -18.81 -38.79 -19.57
CA PRO A 677 -17.86 -37.68 -19.65
C PRO A 677 -18.48 -36.29 -19.29
N SER A 678 -17.72 -35.26 -19.64
CA SER A 678 -17.98 -33.82 -19.52
C SER A 678 -19.24 -33.24 -20.20
N PHE A 679 -19.52 -31.99 -19.80
CA PHE A 679 -20.22 -30.91 -20.50
C PHE A 679 -21.76 -30.89 -20.51
N GLY A 680 -22.31 -29.71 -20.21
CA GLY A 680 -23.62 -29.29 -20.72
C GLY A 680 -24.42 -28.45 -19.72
N ASP A 681 -24.39 -27.13 -19.90
CA ASP A 681 -25.31 -26.16 -19.29
C ASP A 681 -26.76 -26.65 -19.14
N LEU A 682 -27.45 -26.20 -18.09
CA LEU A 682 -28.74 -25.51 -18.29
C LEU A 682 -29.00 -24.49 -17.18
N ARG A 683 -29.51 -23.34 -17.62
CA ARG A 683 -29.82 -22.14 -16.80
C ARG A 683 -31.15 -22.27 -16.05
N ARG A 684 -31.36 -21.27 -15.18
CA ARG A 684 -32.61 -20.81 -14.52
C ARG A 684 -32.77 -21.30 -13.09
N ASP A 685 -33.30 -20.50 -12.17
CA ASP A 685 -33.56 -19.05 -12.13
C ASP A 685 -33.89 -18.72 -10.67
N ARG A 686 -33.46 -17.56 -10.15
CA ARG A 686 -34.11 -16.82 -9.03
C ARG A 686 -34.15 -17.51 -7.64
N ASP A 687 -34.29 -16.81 -6.53
CA ASP A 687 -34.09 -15.38 -6.15
C ASP A 687 -33.72 -15.37 -4.64
N ASP A 688 -33.36 -14.22 -4.09
CA ASP A 688 -33.31 -13.88 -2.65
C ASP A 688 -32.54 -14.81 -1.68
N ASP A 689 -31.41 -14.31 -1.15
CA ASP A 689 -31.48 -13.76 0.22
C ASP A 689 -30.36 -12.73 0.47
N SER A 690 -30.66 -11.74 1.31
CA SER A 690 -29.85 -10.54 1.54
C SER A 690 -29.02 -10.56 2.83
N ASP A 691 -28.00 -9.72 2.86
CA ASP A 691 -27.38 -9.08 4.04
C ASP A 691 -27.16 -9.91 5.32
N MET A 692 -25.89 -10.13 5.67
CA MET A 692 -25.37 -9.99 7.06
C MET A 692 -23.85 -9.92 7.02
N ASP A 693 -23.30 -8.74 6.78
CA ASP A 693 -21.87 -8.48 6.90
C ASP A 693 -21.61 -7.06 7.44
N ASN A 694 -21.23 -6.93 8.72
CA ASN A 694 -20.26 -5.94 9.24
C ASN A 694 -20.22 -5.85 10.79
N ARG A 695 -19.02 -6.13 11.37
CA ARG A 695 -18.50 -5.56 12.65
C ARG A 695 -19.22 -6.12 13.91
N TRP A 696 -18.62 -6.17 15.11
CA TRP A 696 -17.76 -5.21 15.80
C TRP A 696 -16.59 -5.85 16.57
N PHE A 697 -15.42 -5.20 16.56
CA PHE A 697 -14.31 -5.50 17.47
C PHE A 697 -14.55 -4.84 18.84
N HIS A 698 -14.48 -5.63 19.92
CA HIS A 698 -14.31 -5.12 21.27
C HIS A 698 -12.89 -5.39 21.77
N ALA A 699 -12.16 -4.32 22.12
CA ALA A 699 -10.88 -4.41 22.82
C ALA A 699 -11.09 -4.13 24.31
N PRO A 700 -10.59 -4.97 25.24
CA PRO A 700 -10.59 -4.65 26.66
C PRO A 700 -9.37 -3.77 27.01
N ARG A 701 -9.62 -2.67 27.73
CA ARG A 701 -8.59 -1.85 28.39
C ARG A 701 -8.39 -2.32 29.83
N GLY A 702 -7.18 -2.16 30.35
CA GLY A 702 -6.96 -1.88 31.78
C GLY A 702 -6.29 -3.00 32.58
N ALA A 703 -4.96 -2.92 32.71
CA ALA A 703 -4.23 -3.52 33.82
C ALA A 703 -3.34 -2.43 34.45
N HIS A 704 -3.62 -2.08 35.70
CA HIS A 704 -2.78 -1.20 36.49
C HIS A 704 -1.52 -1.96 36.92
N PHE A 705 -0.34 -1.35 36.80
CA PHE A 705 0.87 -1.82 37.48
C PHE A 705 1.39 -0.77 38.46
N VAL A 706 1.53 -1.20 39.71
CA VAL A 706 2.02 -0.41 40.84
C VAL A 706 3.54 -0.57 40.91
N TRP A 707 4.27 0.54 41.03
CA TRP A 707 5.72 0.51 41.24
C TRP A 707 6.04 0.16 42.71
N GLY A 708 6.64 -1.01 42.92
CA GLY A 708 7.28 -1.38 44.18
C GLY A 708 8.77 -1.00 44.17
N ALA A 709 9.25 -0.30 45.20
CA ALA A 709 10.64 0.09 45.33
C ALA A 709 11.53 -1.10 45.74
N GLY A 710 12.72 -1.23 45.13
CA GLY A 710 13.65 -2.33 45.39
C GLY A 710 15.11 -1.98 45.11
N TYR A 711 15.82 -1.60 46.17
CA TYR A 711 17.29 -1.51 46.37
C TYR A 711 18.24 -1.86 45.21
N SER A 712 19.11 -0.89 44.89
CA SER A 712 20.40 -1.12 44.22
C SER A 712 21.48 -1.61 45.20
N PRO A 713 22.45 -2.40 44.71
CA PRO A 713 23.84 -2.25 45.11
C PRO A 713 24.71 -1.89 43.89
N GLY A 714 25.55 -0.85 44.02
CA GLY A 714 26.37 -0.36 42.91
C GLY A 714 27.70 -1.12 42.75
N PHE A 715 28.28 -1.02 41.54
CA PHE A 715 29.70 -1.28 41.29
C PHE A 715 30.26 -0.22 40.34
N SER A 716 31.46 0.28 40.66
CA SER A 716 32.13 1.37 39.94
C SER A 716 32.93 0.87 38.72
N PRO A 717 33.21 1.73 37.73
CA PRO A 717 33.82 1.32 36.48
C PRO A 717 35.35 1.28 36.55
N GLY A 718 35.96 0.42 35.73
CA GLY A 718 37.39 0.45 35.46
C GLY A 718 37.75 -0.38 34.24
N TYR A 719 38.22 0.27 33.17
CA TYR A 719 39.46 -0.03 32.43
C TYR A 719 39.56 0.88 31.21
N SER A 720 40.65 1.63 31.11
CA SER A 720 41.00 2.44 29.93
C SER A 720 41.77 1.60 28.91
N PRO A 721 41.49 1.73 27.59
CA PRO A 721 42.32 1.10 26.57
C PRO A 721 43.60 1.92 26.36
N SER A 722 44.77 1.30 26.53
CA SER A 722 46.05 1.89 26.18
C SER A 722 46.35 1.77 24.69
N GLU A 723 46.98 2.79 24.14
CA GLU A 723 47.35 2.88 22.72
C GLU A 723 48.48 1.91 22.38
N PHE A 724 48.36 1.21 21.24
CA PHE A 724 49.51 0.62 20.55
C PHE A 724 49.32 0.72 19.03
N SER A 725 50.08 1.62 18.42
CA SER A 725 50.30 1.68 16.97
C SER A 725 51.67 1.08 16.65
N PRO A 726 51.81 0.36 15.52
CA PRO A 726 53.04 0.40 14.77
C PRO A 726 52.76 0.87 13.33
N GLY A 727 53.39 1.97 12.93
CA GLY A 727 53.34 2.44 11.55
C GLY A 727 54.30 1.66 10.64
N PHE A 728 53.99 1.61 9.35
CA PHE A 728 54.95 1.32 8.29
C PHE A 728 54.80 2.36 7.18
N SER A 729 55.93 2.87 6.70
CA SER A 729 56.03 3.83 5.59
C SER A 729 56.09 3.12 4.22
N PRO A 730 55.85 3.85 3.11
CA PRO A 730 55.55 3.24 1.83
C PRO A 730 56.78 2.77 1.04
N GLY A 731 56.54 1.79 0.17
CA GLY A 731 57.37 1.37 -0.95
C GLY A 731 56.48 0.89 -2.09
#